data_AF-A0A369GZM6-F1
#
_entry.id   AF-A0A369GZM6-F1
#
_cell.length_a   1.000
_cell.length_b   1.000
_cell.length_c   1.000
_cell.angle_alpha   90.00
_cell.angle_beta   90.00
_cell.angle_gamma   90.00
#
_symmetry.space_group_name_H-M   'P 1'
#
loop_
_entity.id
_entity.type
_entity.pdbx_description
1 polymer ?
#
loop_
_entity_poly.entity_id
_entity_poly.type
_entity_poly.pdbx_seq_one_letter_code
_entity_poly.pdbx_strand_id
1 'polypeptide(L)'
;MRCSALFLGLAALAAAVYRDEVGDIDFHYALVGLPQPDTTFFHRPRRDDKASLLYTLSDLGVLAAVNPTNGDVVWRHRLAEHHNYQQHEPGFLRAPEAEDWLVTASGSGIQTWSALTGRSIWRTEHSGRVKDVEMLDLTTSSTKDVLALFEEDGVTVLRRLDGAQGSVVWEFRETTKDVPLQVSNDIAKVYVISLTGSGSLKVTSLETATGSRVEQWTVGAKGDVRAAQDVMFVGANSAAPVAAWVDRAMTKLSVNVIGTRTKQEFPLPAGVASVRIHAPHLAQSQPHFLVHSQTGEEDPTNKAFVFHTDLKTGQVTQAYELPAFRGAGSYSTSCDGANVYFSQVGAEETLVVSSESHGILARLPHKPVDPVHAVSEVVKKAGGGGEFAVRSAVVTRQDEWTLLRNGDRDWTRHEGLSDAVAAVWAEIPEREDLARALAEEAHTSLLSAYVHRLKRHIEDLGLLPAYMARLSERVLKSLKGGGAEDRKQGLWRDGFGFNKVLVVATRRGRLYGLNSGDHGRVIWTRDTLPLGGERPLVVRGLVAEDEQGTVAMYGSSGFFVSLDASTGNVTASASGVSSKPVSCTMTISGELLPIGPDGLPTRGLPEGWDPEQTVVLRSGEGEGEMLQGVKFRATGEGGGGAVVRQVMWQLRMRPGLKMTTVATLPVDEAVASIGRVLGDRRVLYKYLNSNSFLVASTDEAARTLSVQLLDGVSGQVLAAQVHRGADPSLPVSCTMAENWYACAFFGDYALDDKTGRAIKGHQLVVTDLYESLHPDSRGPLGEAVNSSSLDPISDPTAGLTPHLPWATSHAFVTSQPLRQLSVSRTRQGVSTRQLIAYLPHAHSVIGLARPLIDPRRPVGRDPSAAEMEAEGLPRYAAGLELDPRAFLSHERDVLAGAGFVAAPAAVESTTLLAAYGVDVFVSRVAPSGEFDILGRGFSKLSLLGTVLALLAGVLVLGPMVRRKQINLRWQANL
;
A
#
# COMPACT_ATOMS: atom_id res chain seq x y z
N MET A 1 12.15 -36.57 31.88
CA MET A 1 11.73 -35.22 32.33
C MET A 1 12.54 -34.05 31.74
N ARG A 2 13.72 -34.23 31.12
CA ARG A 2 14.47 -33.11 30.50
C ARG A 2 14.19 -32.85 29.00
N CYS A 3 13.48 -33.74 28.29
CA CYS A 3 13.20 -33.56 26.87
C CYS A 3 11.94 -32.71 26.57
N SER A 4 10.95 -32.65 27.46
CA SER A 4 9.67 -31.99 27.18
C SER A 4 9.73 -30.46 27.32
N ALA A 5 10.56 -29.94 28.22
CA ALA A 5 10.82 -28.49 28.32
C ALA A 5 11.57 -27.93 27.10
N LEU A 6 12.31 -28.78 26.38
CA LEU A 6 13.02 -28.38 25.16
C LEU A 6 12.06 -28.18 23.97
N PHE A 7 10.99 -28.97 23.89
CA PHE A 7 10.01 -28.89 22.79
C PHE A 7 9.04 -27.70 22.93
N LEU A 8 8.67 -27.31 24.16
CA LEU A 8 7.81 -26.13 24.40
C LEU A 8 8.59 -24.81 24.35
N GLY A 9 9.86 -24.81 24.77
CA GLY A 9 10.75 -23.66 24.57
C GLY A 9 11.05 -23.36 23.10
N LEU A 10 10.96 -24.37 22.22
CA LEU A 10 11.08 -24.21 20.76
C LEU A 10 9.82 -23.59 20.13
N ALA A 11 8.62 -23.85 20.68
CA ALA A 11 7.38 -23.25 20.20
C ALA A 11 7.28 -21.74 20.51
N ALA A 12 7.96 -21.27 21.56
CA ALA A 12 8.02 -19.84 21.91
C ALA A 12 9.06 -19.05 21.08
N LEU A 13 9.88 -19.72 20.26
CA LEU A 13 10.94 -19.13 19.43
C LEU A 13 10.73 -19.46 17.93
N ALA A 14 9.48 -19.65 17.50
CA ALA A 14 9.18 -19.85 16.09
C ALA A 14 9.48 -18.56 15.32
N ALA A 15 10.39 -18.64 14.35
CA ALA A 15 10.58 -17.59 13.36
C ALA A 15 9.27 -17.45 12.57
N ALA A 16 8.87 -16.22 12.28
CA ALA A 16 7.71 -15.93 11.44
C ALA A 16 7.87 -16.50 10.02
N VAL A 17 9.10 -16.48 9.49
CA VAL A 17 9.45 -16.94 8.15
C VAL A 17 10.83 -17.60 8.21
N TYR A 18 10.97 -18.80 7.63
CA TYR A 18 12.26 -19.46 7.48
C TYR A 18 12.97 -19.04 6.19
N ARG A 19 14.30 -19.11 6.17
CA ARG A 19 15.12 -18.64 5.03
C ARG A 19 14.79 -19.34 3.71
N ASP A 20 14.38 -20.60 3.76
CA ASP A 20 13.98 -21.42 2.61
C ASP A 20 12.52 -21.21 2.16
N GLU A 21 11.77 -20.37 2.87
CA GLU A 21 10.40 -19.96 2.52
C GLU A 21 10.35 -18.58 1.86
N VAL A 22 11.40 -17.77 2.03
CA VAL A 22 11.49 -16.42 1.44
C VAL A 22 11.40 -16.50 -0.08
N GLY A 23 10.47 -15.73 -0.65
CA GLY A 23 10.16 -15.72 -2.09
C GLY A 23 9.17 -16.80 -2.51
N ASP A 24 8.96 -17.85 -1.72
CA ASP A 24 8.01 -18.91 -2.00
C ASP A 24 6.65 -18.67 -1.36
N ILE A 25 6.64 -18.16 -0.12
CA ILE A 25 5.41 -17.91 0.65
C ILE A 25 4.93 -16.47 0.55
N ASP A 26 5.76 -15.59 0.02
CA ASP A 26 5.55 -14.15 0.04
C ASP A 26 5.94 -13.47 -1.28
N PHE A 27 5.39 -12.30 -1.52
CA PHE A 27 5.81 -11.39 -2.59
C PHE A 27 5.63 -9.94 -2.16
N HIS A 28 6.36 -9.03 -2.84
CA HIS A 28 6.40 -7.63 -2.45
C HIS A 28 6.56 -6.74 -3.68
N TYR A 29 5.60 -5.85 -3.85
CA TYR A 29 5.73 -4.69 -4.72
C TYR A 29 6.33 -3.54 -3.90
N ALA A 30 7.65 -3.39 -3.96
CA ALA A 30 8.37 -2.27 -3.38
C ALA A 30 8.23 -1.04 -4.28
N LEU A 31 7.15 -0.27 -4.12
CA LEU A 31 6.76 0.82 -5.02
C LEU A 31 7.34 2.16 -4.56
N VAL A 32 7.54 3.08 -5.50
CA VAL A 32 7.99 4.44 -5.20
C VAL A 32 6.88 5.45 -5.39
N GLY A 33 5.83 5.13 -6.14
CA GLY A 33 4.82 6.10 -6.56
C GLY A 33 5.07 6.57 -8.00
N LEU A 34 4.21 7.44 -8.54
CA LEU A 34 4.38 7.89 -9.91
C LEU A 34 5.54 8.90 -10.00
N PRO A 35 6.59 8.59 -10.78
CA PRO A 35 7.65 9.56 -11.03
C PRO A 35 7.08 10.85 -11.61
N GLN A 36 7.66 11.98 -11.23
CA GLN A 36 7.25 13.29 -11.74
C GLN A 36 8.29 13.82 -12.73
N PRO A 37 7.86 14.54 -13.79
CA PRO A 37 8.77 14.97 -14.86
C PRO A 37 9.91 15.86 -14.36
N ASP A 38 9.66 16.77 -13.41
CA ASP A 38 10.64 17.77 -12.95
C ASP A 38 11.56 17.28 -11.83
N THR A 39 11.32 16.06 -11.34
CA THR A 39 12.05 15.45 -10.22
C THR A 39 12.52 14.03 -10.54
N THR A 40 12.54 13.64 -11.83
CA THR A 40 13.03 12.34 -12.27
C THR A 40 14.20 12.52 -13.22
N PHE A 41 15.34 11.90 -12.93
CA PHE A 41 16.52 12.01 -13.79
C PHE A 41 17.53 10.88 -13.56
N PHE A 42 18.39 10.69 -14.56
CA PHE A 42 19.58 9.86 -14.44
C PHE A 42 20.71 10.66 -13.83
N HIS A 43 21.38 10.11 -12.82
CA HIS A 43 22.53 10.75 -12.19
C HIS A 43 23.55 9.71 -11.71
N ARG A 44 24.83 10.07 -11.68
CA ARG A 44 25.91 9.15 -11.32
C ARG A 44 26.03 9.10 -9.79
N PRO A 45 25.98 7.91 -9.16
CA PRO A 45 26.03 7.81 -7.70
C PRO A 45 27.41 8.12 -7.11
N ARG A 46 28.46 8.13 -7.93
CA ARG A 46 29.83 8.53 -7.58
C ARG A 46 30.43 9.35 -8.72
N ARG A 47 31.36 10.23 -8.38
CA ARG A 47 32.04 11.11 -9.35
C ARG A 47 32.74 10.34 -10.48
N ASP A 48 33.36 9.21 -10.16
CA ASP A 48 34.12 8.39 -11.11
C ASP A 48 33.28 7.31 -11.83
N ASP A 49 32.02 7.10 -11.41
CA ASP A 49 31.17 6.06 -11.99
C ASP A 49 30.73 6.43 -13.40
N LYS A 50 30.76 5.46 -14.31
CA LYS A 50 30.20 5.63 -15.66
C LYS A 50 28.71 5.31 -15.74
N ALA A 51 28.21 4.52 -14.80
CA ALA A 51 26.81 4.12 -14.74
C ALA A 51 26.01 5.10 -13.87
N SER A 52 24.87 5.54 -14.38
CA SER A 52 23.90 6.31 -13.61
C SER A 52 22.85 5.40 -12.96
N LEU A 53 22.34 5.86 -11.82
CA LEU A 53 21.08 5.39 -11.24
C LEU A 53 19.95 6.32 -11.70
N LEU A 54 18.73 5.81 -11.61
CA LEU A 54 17.51 6.56 -11.90
C LEU A 54 16.92 7.06 -10.59
N TYR A 55 16.87 8.38 -10.40
CA TYR A 55 16.33 8.99 -9.19
C TYR A 55 14.97 9.59 -9.48
N THR A 56 14.09 9.53 -8.49
CA THR A 56 12.76 10.18 -8.54
C THR A 56 12.37 10.68 -7.16
N LEU A 57 11.72 11.84 -7.11
CA LEU A 57 10.80 12.19 -6.04
C LEU A 57 9.39 12.04 -6.58
N SER A 58 8.71 10.96 -6.18
CA SER A 58 7.37 10.66 -6.67
C SER A 58 6.33 11.65 -6.14
N ASP A 59 5.14 11.59 -6.71
CA ASP A 59 3.99 12.31 -6.17
C ASP A 59 3.64 11.87 -4.74
N LEU A 60 3.91 10.64 -4.32
CA LEU A 60 3.69 10.25 -2.92
C LEU A 60 4.71 10.84 -1.94
N GLY A 61 5.63 11.69 -2.41
CA GLY A 61 6.71 12.25 -1.61
C GLY A 61 7.76 11.21 -1.22
N VAL A 62 7.91 10.15 -2.03
CA VAL A 62 8.94 9.13 -1.84
C VAL A 62 10.13 9.47 -2.73
N LEU A 63 11.25 9.78 -2.11
CA LEU A 63 12.54 9.88 -2.77
C LEU A 63 13.11 8.48 -2.96
N ALA A 64 13.50 8.10 -4.16
CA ALA A 64 14.07 6.78 -4.43
C ALA A 64 15.19 6.82 -5.47
N ALA A 65 16.11 5.86 -5.33
CA ALA A 65 17.07 5.48 -6.35
C ALA A 65 16.74 4.08 -6.86
N VAL A 66 16.61 3.96 -8.17
CA VAL A 66 16.28 2.71 -8.86
C VAL A 66 17.42 2.31 -9.78
N ASN A 67 17.77 1.03 -9.78
CA ASN A 67 18.78 0.49 -10.68
C ASN A 67 18.19 0.38 -12.10
N PRO A 68 18.74 1.09 -13.10
CA PRO A 68 18.22 1.02 -14.45
C PRO A 68 18.36 -0.37 -15.10
N THR A 69 19.21 -1.25 -14.60
CA THR A 69 19.43 -2.55 -15.26
C THR A 69 18.30 -3.55 -15.01
N ASN A 70 17.65 -3.46 -13.86
CA ASN A 70 16.65 -4.46 -13.44
C ASN A 70 15.38 -3.83 -12.82
N GLY A 71 15.37 -2.53 -12.57
CA GLY A 71 14.25 -1.83 -11.96
C GLY A 71 14.18 -2.00 -10.45
N ASP A 72 15.16 -2.62 -9.79
CA ASP A 72 15.12 -2.79 -8.34
C ASP A 72 15.36 -1.45 -7.63
N VAL A 73 14.69 -1.27 -6.49
CA VAL A 73 14.93 -0.15 -5.60
C VAL A 73 16.28 -0.36 -4.90
N VAL A 74 17.21 0.58 -5.05
CA VAL A 74 18.51 0.58 -4.36
C VAL A 74 18.33 1.09 -2.94
N TRP A 75 17.63 2.21 -2.79
CA TRP A 75 17.22 2.81 -1.53
C TRP A 75 16.04 3.75 -1.77
N ARG A 76 15.24 4.01 -0.72
CA ARG A 76 14.13 4.97 -0.77
C ARG A 76 13.82 5.56 0.60
N HIS A 77 13.25 6.75 0.61
CA HIS A 77 12.82 7.48 1.80
C HIS A 77 11.47 8.13 1.56
N ARG A 78 10.54 7.95 2.49
CA ARG A 78 9.29 8.70 2.51
C ARG A 78 9.53 10.04 3.20
N LEU A 79 9.49 11.13 2.43
CA LEU A 79 9.80 12.48 2.94
C LEU A 79 8.58 13.18 3.50
N ALA A 80 7.40 12.88 2.96
CA ALA A 80 6.14 13.46 3.39
C ALA A 80 5.33 12.48 4.25
N GLU A 81 5.19 12.78 5.54
CA GLU A 81 4.16 12.20 6.41
C GLU A 81 2.83 12.95 6.19
N HIS A 82 2.26 12.89 4.99
CA HIS A 82 0.98 13.53 4.72
C HIS A 82 -0.18 12.73 5.36
N HIS A 83 -0.78 13.28 6.42
CA HIS A 83 -2.08 12.83 6.94
C HIS A 83 -3.27 13.56 6.29
N ASN A 84 -3.04 14.67 5.57
CA ASN A 84 -4.09 15.46 4.92
C ASN A 84 -3.80 15.67 3.42
N TYR A 85 -4.55 14.98 2.57
CA TYR A 85 -4.43 14.96 1.11
C TYR A 85 -4.80 16.28 0.42
N GLN A 86 -5.52 17.19 1.09
CA GLN A 86 -6.07 18.38 0.44
C GLN A 86 -5.03 19.43 0.02
N GLN A 87 -3.76 19.28 0.43
CA GLN A 87 -2.67 20.13 -0.03
C GLN A 87 -1.46 19.26 -0.37
N HIS A 88 -1.42 18.79 -1.61
CA HIS A 88 -0.23 18.20 -2.20
C HIS A 88 0.79 19.32 -2.41
N GLU A 89 1.77 19.42 -1.53
CA GLU A 89 2.81 20.43 -1.70
C GLU A 89 3.88 19.90 -2.66
N PRO A 90 4.29 20.68 -3.69
CA PRO A 90 5.33 20.25 -4.60
C PRO A 90 6.65 20.06 -3.85
N GLY A 91 7.26 18.89 -4.01
CA GLY A 91 8.62 18.62 -3.59
C GLY A 91 9.61 18.89 -4.72
N PHE A 92 10.80 19.34 -4.38
CA PHE A 92 11.89 19.58 -5.32
C PHE A 92 12.96 18.51 -5.17
N LEU A 93 13.56 18.09 -6.28
CA LEU A 93 14.74 17.23 -6.31
C LEU A 93 15.74 17.78 -7.34
N ARG A 94 16.98 18.01 -6.90
CA ARG A 94 18.08 18.44 -7.77
C ARG A 94 19.32 17.60 -7.49
N ALA A 95 20.16 17.47 -8.51
CA ALA A 95 21.45 16.81 -8.41
C ALA A 95 22.54 17.71 -9.03
N PRO A 96 23.56 18.11 -8.26
CA PRO A 96 24.72 18.78 -8.81
C PRO A 96 25.49 17.88 -9.80
N GLU A 97 25.85 18.43 -10.96
CA GLU A 97 26.68 17.69 -11.92
C GLU A 97 28.04 17.32 -11.30
N ALA A 98 28.52 16.11 -11.61
CA ALA A 98 29.83 15.58 -11.18
C ALA A 98 30.03 15.49 -9.66
N GLU A 99 28.93 15.50 -8.91
CA GLU A 99 28.89 15.28 -7.47
C GLU A 99 28.21 13.95 -7.14
N ASP A 100 28.35 13.49 -5.90
CA ASP A 100 27.83 12.21 -5.40
C ASP A 100 26.68 12.37 -4.39
N TRP A 101 25.97 13.50 -4.47
CA TRP A 101 24.87 13.85 -3.58
C TRP A 101 23.69 14.47 -4.32
N LEU A 102 22.54 14.45 -3.65
CA LEU A 102 21.26 14.96 -4.13
C LEU A 102 20.69 15.91 -3.08
N VAL A 103 19.84 16.87 -3.49
CA VAL A 103 19.10 17.72 -2.56
C VAL A 103 17.61 17.63 -2.82
N THR A 104 16.86 17.47 -1.74
CA THR A 104 15.41 17.58 -1.72
C THR A 104 14.96 18.75 -0.87
N ALA A 105 13.86 19.37 -1.27
CA ALA A 105 13.19 20.34 -0.42
C ALA A 105 11.67 20.23 -0.52
N SER A 106 11.00 20.37 0.61
CA SER A 106 9.54 20.30 0.73
C SER A 106 9.13 20.93 2.08
N GLY A 107 7.96 21.58 2.12
CA GLY A 107 7.53 22.32 3.30
C GLY A 107 8.56 23.37 3.73
N SER A 108 9.05 23.28 4.95
CA SER A 108 10.08 24.16 5.53
C SER A 108 11.51 23.58 5.48
N GLY A 109 11.65 22.32 5.03
CA GLY A 109 12.88 21.54 5.18
C GLY A 109 13.67 21.42 3.87
N ILE A 110 14.99 21.49 3.99
CA ILE A 110 15.94 21.14 2.94
C ILE A 110 16.85 20.04 3.46
N GLN A 111 17.06 19.02 2.65
CA GLN A 111 17.86 17.87 3.02
C GLN A 111 18.72 17.40 1.86
N THR A 112 19.97 17.09 2.16
CA THR A 112 20.91 16.47 1.22
C THR A 112 21.12 15.00 1.54
N TRP A 113 21.41 14.24 0.48
CA TRP A 113 21.49 12.79 0.51
C TRP A 113 22.70 12.32 -0.25
N SER A 114 23.39 11.30 0.25
CA SER A 114 24.35 10.55 -0.55
C SER A 114 23.61 9.85 -1.68
N ALA A 115 23.99 10.13 -2.93
CA ALA A 115 23.36 9.55 -4.11
C ALA A 115 23.49 8.02 -4.14
N LEU A 116 24.65 7.50 -3.70
CA LEU A 116 24.89 6.06 -3.62
C LEU A 116 24.07 5.36 -2.53
N THR A 117 24.04 5.92 -1.31
CA THR A 117 23.59 5.19 -0.12
C THR A 117 22.23 5.62 0.41
N GLY A 118 21.68 6.74 -0.05
CA GLY A 118 20.48 7.34 0.51
C GLY A 118 20.67 7.92 1.91
N ARG A 119 21.89 7.93 2.47
CA ARG A 119 22.12 8.50 3.81
C ARG A 119 21.99 10.01 3.78
N SER A 120 21.32 10.57 4.79
CA SER A 120 21.29 12.01 5.04
C SER A 120 22.72 12.52 5.27
N ILE A 121 23.11 13.58 4.55
CA ILE A 121 24.40 14.27 4.76
C ILE A 121 24.16 15.39 5.75
N TRP A 122 23.21 16.28 5.46
CA TRP A 122 22.72 17.30 6.37
C TRP A 122 21.23 17.59 6.12
N ARG A 123 20.57 18.14 7.13
CA ARG A 123 19.20 18.65 7.06
C ARG A 123 19.14 19.98 7.78
N THR A 124 18.45 20.94 7.17
CA THR A 124 18.12 22.23 7.79
C THR A 124 16.63 22.49 7.64
N GLU A 125 16.07 23.19 8.61
CA GLU A 125 14.69 23.67 8.56
C GLU A 125 14.70 25.17 8.80
N HIS A 126 13.88 25.88 8.02
CA HIS A 126 13.76 27.33 8.10
C HIS A 126 12.30 27.75 8.30
N SER A 127 12.08 29.00 8.67
CA SER A 127 10.73 29.57 8.68
C SER A 127 10.13 29.62 7.28
N GLY A 128 8.81 29.58 7.20
CA GLY A 128 8.08 29.65 5.94
C GLY A 128 8.19 28.40 5.08
N ARG A 129 7.85 28.55 3.80
CA ARG A 129 7.68 27.44 2.85
C ARG A 129 8.65 27.56 1.68
N VAL A 130 9.32 26.48 1.34
CA VAL A 130 10.18 26.37 0.15
C VAL A 130 9.34 26.53 -1.11
N LYS A 131 9.85 27.32 -2.05
CA LYS A 131 9.24 27.62 -3.35
C LYS A 131 10.00 27.07 -4.52
N ASP A 132 11.32 26.96 -4.39
CA ASP A 132 12.17 26.38 -5.42
C ASP A 132 13.56 26.09 -4.85
N VAL A 133 14.28 25.19 -5.52
CA VAL A 133 15.68 24.87 -5.23
C VAL A 133 16.45 24.75 -6.54
N GLU A 134 17.63 25.37 -6.57
CA GLU A 134 18.54 25.32 -7.72
C GLU A 134 20.00 25.13 -7.27
N MET A 135 20.80 24.53 -8.15
CA MET A 135 22.23 24.32 -7.92
C MET A 135 23.04 25.55 -8.36
N LEU A 136 23.99 25.96 -7.52
CA LEU A 136 24.92 27.05 -7.83
C LEU A 136 26.35 26.51 -8.02
N ASP A 137 26.87 26.70 -9.23
CA ASP A 137 28.25 26.37 -9.58
C ASP A 137 29.13 27.62 -9.42
N LEU A 138 30.05 27.58 -8.45
CA LEU A 138 30.98 28.69 -8.20
C LEU A 138 32.26 28.45 -8.98
N THR A 139 32.68 29.43 -9.78
CA THR A 139 33.95 29.37 -10.53
C THR A 139 35.19 29.42 -9.62
N THR A 140 35.03 29.87 -8.38
CA THR A 140 36.12 30.08 -7.40
C THR A 140 36.26 28.98 -6.36
N SER A 141 35.28 28.06 -6.25
CA SER A 141 35.30 26.93 -5.32
C SER A 141 35.13 25.62 -6.08
N SER A 142 35.76 24.55 -5.59
CA SER A 142 35.50 23.19 -6.09
C SER A 142 34.18 22.61 -5.58
N THR A 143 33.45 23.33 -4.71
CA THR A 143 32.18 22.90 -4.11
C THR A 143 31.00 23.60 -4.77
N LYS A 144 29.93 22.83 -5.01
CA LYS A 144 28.64 23.33 -5.50
C LYS A 144 27.72 23.62 -4.32
N ASP A 145 27.00 24.73 -4.38
CA ASP A 145 26.12 25.20 -3.31
C ASP A 145 24.64 25.06 -3.69
N VAL A 146 23.77 25.15 -2.69
CA VAL A 146 22.31 25.07 -2.88
C VAL A 146 21.70 26.47 -2.74
N LEU A 147 20.94 26.89 -3.73
CA LEU A 147 20.06 28.05 -3.64
C LEU A 147 18.65 27.59 -3.29
N ALA A 148 18.10 28.11 -2.20
CA ALA A 148 16.75 27.75 -1.77
C ALA A 148 15.90 29.00 -1.54
N LEU A 149 14.79 29.07 -2.28
CA LEU A 149 13.84 30.16 -2.25
C LEU A 149 12.69 29.81 -1.30
N PHE A 150 12.32 30.73 -0.42
CA PHE A 150 11.28 30.59 0.58
C PHE A 150 10.27 31.75 0.49
N GLU A 151 9.04 31.47 0.90
CA GLU A 151 8.04 32.45 1.28
C GLU A 151 7.81 32.37 2.80
N GLU A 152 8.22 33.43 3.52
CA GLU A 152 8.12 33.55 4.98
C GLU A 152 7.16 34.69 5.34
N ASP A 153 5.92 34.37 5.70
CA ASP A 153 4.91 35.37 6.09
C ASP A 153 4.75 36.53 5.07
N GLY A 154 4.77 36.20 3.77
CA GLY A 154 4.71 37.18 2.68
C GLY A 154 6.04 37.90 2.38
N VAL A 155 7.16 37.42 2.94
CA VAL A 155 8.51 37.87 2.62
C VAL A 155 9.19 36.84 1.71
N THR A 156 9.78 37.31 0.62
CA THR A 156 10.63 36.49 -0.23
C THR A 156 12.00 36.35 0.43
N VAL A 157 12.43 35.12 0.70
CA VAL A 157 13.73 34.84 1.32
C VAL A 157 14.50 33.86 0.46
N LEU A 158 15.67 34.27 -0.05
CA LEU A 158 16.58 33.38 -0.77
C LEU A 158 17.80 33.13 0.10
N ARG A 159 18.16 31.85 0.27
CA ARG A 159 19.35 31.42 0.99
C ARG A 159 20.31 30.72 0.04
N ARG A 160 21.59 31.05 0.16
CA ARG A 160 22.67 30.21 -0.34
C ARG A 160 23.19 29.35 0.80
N LEU A 161 23.11 28.04 0.64
CA LEU A 161 23.57 27.05 1.60
C LEU A 161 24.83 26.38 1.07
N ASP A 162 25.81 26.19 1.95
CA ASP A 162 27.00 25.41 1.64
C ASP A 162 26.60 23.97 1.30
N GLY A 163 27.04 23.45 0.15
CA GLY A 163 26.61 22.12 -0.32
C GLY A 163 27.05 20.97 0.59
N ALA A 164 28.16 21.11 1.33
CA ALA A 164 28.70 20.04 2.18
C ALA A 164 28.17 20.12 3.62
N GLN A 165 27.92 21.32 4.14
CA GLN A 165 27.56 21.56 5.55
C GLN A 165 26.10 21.95 5.75
N GLY A 166 25.43 22.48 4.73
CA GLY A 166 24.08 23.03 4.83
C GLY A 166 24.00 24.36 5.61
N SER A 167 25.14 24.94 6.00
CA SER A 167 25.17 26.23 6.68
C SER A 167 24.80 27.36 5.72
N VAL A 168 24.05 28.34 6.22
CA VAL A 168 23.71 29.54 5.46
C VAL A 168 24.98 30.37 5.22
N VAL A 169 25.35 30.54 3.95
CA VAL A 169 26.47 31.39 3.51
C VAL A 169 26.03 32.85 3.53
N TRP A 170 24.87 33.13 2.93
CA TRP A 170 24.20 34.42 2.98
C TRP A 170 22.69 34.26 2.80
N GLU A 171 21.96 35.29 3.20
CA GLU A 171 20.51 35.36 3.09
C GLU A 171 20.09 36.69 2.46
N PHE A 172 19.23 36.62 1.45
CA PHE A 172 18.57 37.76 0.84
C PHE A 172 17.11 37.79 1.29
N ARG A 173 16.64 38.93 1.78
CA ARG A 173 15.24 39.15 2.17
C ARG A 173 14.64 40.31 1.39
N GLU A 174 13.44 40.12 0.87
CA GLU A 174 12.66 41.16 0.22
C GLU A 174 11.21 41.17 0.72
N THR A 175 10.81 42.28 1.34
CA THR A 175 9.44 42.50 1.82
C THR A 175 8.62 43.15 0.72
N THR A 176 7.96 42.33 -0.09
CA THR A 176 7.07 42.76 -1.18
C THR A 176 5.75 41.98 -1.10
N LYS A 177 4.68 42.50 -1.72
CA LYS A 177 3.44 41.72 -1.91
C LYS A 177 3.52 40.76 -3.12
N ASP A 178 4.72 40.57 -3.66
CA ASP A 178 4.97 39.73 -4.82
C ASP A 178 5.09 38.27 -4.37
N VAL A 179 4.64 37.34 -5.21
CA VAL A 179 4.71 35.91 -4.90
C VAL A 179 6.03 35.35 -5.44
N PRO A 180 6.95 34.83 -4.60
CA PRO A 180 8.15 34.17 -5.09
C PRO A 180 7.79 32.92 -5.90
N LEU A 181 8.36 32.81 -7.10
CA LEU A 181 8.09 31.71 -8.02
C LEU A 181 9.24 30.71 -8.05
N GLN A 182 10.39 31.14 -8.58
CA GLN A 182 11.52 30.27 -8.90
C GLN A 182 12.84 31.03 -8.78
N VAL A 183 13.93 30.28 -8.65
CA VAL A 183 15.30 30.81 -8.61
C VAL A 183 16.09 30.26 -9.79
N SER A 184 16.89 31.12 -10.42
CA SER A 184 17.79 30.72 -11.50
C SER A 184 19.14 31.39 -11.30
N ASN A 185 20.17 30.93 -12.01
CA ASN A 185 21.50 31.51 -11.94
C ASN A 185 22.22 31.40 -13.28
N ASP A 186 23.22 32.27 -13.44
CA ASP A 186 24.28 32.13 -14.44
C ASP A 186 25.65 32.17 -13.73
N ILE A 187 26.74 32.13 -14.51
CA ILE A 187 28.12 32.11 -13.99
C ILE A 187 28.43 33.34 -13.10
N ALA A 188 27.72 34.46 -13.25
CA ALA A 188 28.00 35.74 -12.59
C ALA A 188 26.95 36.16 -11.55
N LYS A 189 25.67 35.81 -11.74
CA LYS A 189 24.53 36.38 -11.01
C LYS A 189 23.51 35.31 -10.62
N VAL A 190 22.85 35.57 -9.49
CA VAL A 190 21.66 34.82 -9.07
C VAL A 190 20.43 35.67 -9.37
N TYR A 191 19.36 35.03 -9.86
CA TYR A 191 18.12 35.69 -10.22
C TYR A 191 16.96 35.11 -9.39
N VAL A 192 16.25 36.00 -8.70
CA VAL A 192 14.99 35.69 -8.02
C VAL A 192 13.84 36.14 -8.91
N ILE A 193 12.96 35.21 -9.27
CA ILE A 193 11.79 35.48 -10.11
C ILE A 193 10.55 35.48 -9.20
N SER A 194 9.79 36.57 -9.25
CA SER A 194 8.55 36.75 -8.48
C SER A 194 7.42 37.23 -9.37
N LEU A 195 6.19 36.82 -9.05
CA LEU A 195 4.97 37.29 -9.71
C LEU A 195 4.45 38.52 -8.98
N THR A 196 4.34 39.63 -9.70
CA THR A 196 3.73 40.85 -9.14
C THR A 196 2.22 40.70 -9.06
N GLY A 197 1.58 41.42 -8.12
CA GLY A 197 0.10 41.47 -8.04
C GLY A 197 -0.58 42.04 -9.30
N SER A 198 0.17 42.69 -10.20
CA SER A 198 -0.29 43.11 -11.52
C SER A 198 -0.25 42.03 -12.61
N GLY A 199 0.29 40.85 -12.32
CA GLY A 199 0.41 39.76 -13.30
C GLY A 199 1.56 39.94 -14.29
N SER A 200 2.64 40.60 -13.88
CA SER A 200 3.91 40.69 -14.61
C SER A 200 5.02 40.02 -13.81
N LEU A 201 6.08 39.54 -14.47
CA LEU A 201 7.21 38.91 -13.81
C LEU A 201 8.19 39.98 -13.32
N LYS A 202 8.59 39.91 -12.05
CA LYS A 202 9.68 40.71 -11.49
C LYS A 202 10.92 39.83 -11.39
N VAL A 203 12.03 40.32 -11.91
CA VAL A 203 13.34 39.67 -11.83
C VAL A 203 14.24 40.54 -10.97
N THR A 204 14.74 39.96 -9.89
CA THR A 204 15.71 40.60 -8.98
C THR A 204 17.05 39.89 -9.14
N SER A 205 18.08 40.63 -9.56
CA SER A 205 19.44 40.14 -9.73
C SER A 205 20.26 40.39 -8.47
N LEU A 206 20.97 39.35 -8.02
CA LEU A 206 21.83 39.34 -6.84
C LEU A 206 23.27 38.96 -7.23
N GLU A 207 24.22 39.47 -6.46
CA GLU A 207 25.62 39.05 -6.53
C GLU A 207 25.81 37.67 -5.87
N THR A 208 26.48 36.74 -6.56
CA THR A 208 26.67 35.35 -6.10
C THR A 208 27.43 35.23 -4.78
N ALA A 209 28.40 36.13 -4.55
CA ALA A 209 29.27 36.10 -3.38
C ALA A 209 28.59 36.63 -2.10
N THR A 210 27.84 37.73 -2.21
CA THR A 210 27.31 38.46 -1.05
C THR A 210 25.80 38.34 -0.87
N GLY A 211 25.06 37.93 -1.91
CA GLY A 211 23.60 38.00 -1.93
C GLY A 211 23.04 39.43 -2.03
N SER A 212 23.91 40.43 -2.23
CA SER A 212 23.47 41.82 -2.34
C SER A 212 22.73 42.06 -3.65
N ARG A 213 21.67 42.89 -3.60
CA ARG A 213 20.88 43.22 -4.78
C ARG A 213 21.66 44.14 -5.72
N VAL A 214 21.86 43.67 -6.94
CA VAL A 214 22.50 44.42 -8.03
C VAL A 214 21.47 45.28 -8.75
N GLU A 215 20.40 44.66 -9.25
CA GLU A 215 19.37 45.34 -10.05
C GLU A 215 18.01 44.61 -9.92
N GLN A 216 16.93 45.30 -10.26
CA GLN A 216 15.60 44.71 -10.40
C GLN A 216 14.87 45.31 -11.61
N TRP A 217 14.08 44.50 -12.30
CA TRP A 217 13.22 44.96 -13.40
C TRP A 217 11.98 44.07 -13.54
N THR A 218 11.01 44.55 -14.31
CA THR A 218 9.77 43.81 -14.60
C THR A 218 9.70 43.46 -16.08
N VAL A 219 9.23 42.24 -16.37
CA VAL A 219 9.06 41.69 -17.72
C VAL A 219 7.58 41.33 -17.92
N GLY A 220 7.06 41.68 -19.09
CA GLY A 220 5.66 41.46 -19.46
C GLY A 220 4.73 42.64 -19.14
N ALA A 221 3.56 42.64 -19.77
CA ALA A 221 2.51 43.61 -19.53
C ALA A 221 1.62 43.19 -18.35
N LYS A 222 0.78 44.11 -17.88
CA LYS A 222 -0.17 43.86 -16.80
C LYS A 222 -1.18 42.78 -17.22
N GLY A 223 -1.24 41.69 -16.45
CA GLY A 223 -2.12 40.55 -16.68
C GLY A 223 -1.59 39.50 -17.67
N ASP A 224 -0.31 39.57 -18.06
CA ASP A 224 0.34 38.55 -18.90
C ASP A 224 0.40 37.17 -18.22
N VAL A 225 0.56 37.14 -16.89
CA VAL A 225 0.64 35.93 -16.06
C VAL A 225 -0.41 36.05 -14.95
N ARG A 226 -1.33 35.08 -14.78
CA ARG A 226 -2.40 35.16 -13.77
C ARG A 226 -2.01 34.49 -12.47
N ALA A 227 -1.34 33.36 -12.57
CA ALA A 227 -0.94 32.54 -11.45
C ALA A 227 0.46 31.96 -11.68
N ALA A 228 1.09 31.52 -10.60
CA ALA A 228 2.41 30.88 -10.62
C ALA A 228 2.51 29.75 -11.66
N GLN A 229 1.46 28.94 -11.77
CA GLN A 229 1.36 27.80 -12.68
C GLN A 229 1.37 28.17 -14.18
N ASP A 230 1.06 29.42 -14.54
CA ASP A 230 1.08 29.85 -15.95
C ASP A 230 2.52 30.08 -16.45
N VAL A 231 3.47 30.22 -15.51
CA VAL A 231 4.90 30.24 -15.78
C VAL A 231 5.37 28.80 -15.90
N MET A 232 5.51 28.36 -17.15
CA MET A 232 5.78 26.95 -17.46
C MET A 232 7.20 26.53 -17.12
N PHE A 233 8.12 27.47 -17.20
CA PHE A 233 9.54 27.20 -17.03
C PHE A 233 10.27 28.49 -16.65
N VAL A 234 10.94 28.47 -15.51
CA VAL A 234 12.00 29.41 -15.16
C VAL A 234 13.18 28.55 -14.76
N GLY A 235 14.18 28.49 -15.62
CA GLY A 235 15.20 27.48 -15.43
C GLY A 235 16.00 27.23 -16.68
N ALA A 236 16.79 26.17 -16.63
CA ALA A 236 18.06 26.16 -17.29
C ALA A 236 18.07 26.31 -18.83
N ASN A 237 18.97 27.16 -19.29
CA ASN A 237 19.94 26.78 -20.30
C ASN A 237 21.23 27.51 -19.89
N SER A 238 22.10 26.84 -19.16
CA SER A 238 22.94 27.43 -18.11
C SER A 238 24.01 28.46 -18.56
N ALA A 239 24.07 28.79 -19.85
CA ALA A 239 24.77 29.95 -20.42
C ALA A 239 23.88 31.19 -20.67
N ALA A 240 22.57 31.00 -20.84
CA ALA A 240 21.53 32.04 -20.97
C ALA A 240 20.19 31.52 -20.40
N PRO A 241 19.94 31.64 -19.09
CA PRO A 241 18.73 31.14 -18.45
C PRO A 241 17.49 31.84 -19.02
N VAL A 242 16.37 31.12 -19.15
CA VAL A 242 15.13 31.63 -19.76
C VAL A 242 13.93 31.48 -18.83
N ALA A 243 13.04 32.46 -18.90
CA ALA A 243 11.71 32.41 -18.31
C ALA A 243 10.68 32.38 -19.45
N ALA A 244 9.76 31.43 -19.42
CA ALA A 244 8.79 31.24 -20.46
C ALA A 244 7.39 30.97 -19.90
N TRP A 245 6.41 31.63 -20.52
CA TRP A 245 5.00 31.55 -20.16
C TRP A 245 4.15 31.73 -21.41
N VAL A 246 2.89 31.32 -21.33
CA VAL A 246 1.93 31.38 -22.44
C VAL A 246 0.85 32.40 -22.15
N ASP A 247 0.24 32.93 -23.21
CA ASP A 247 -0.94 33.77 -23.07
C ASP A 247 -2.19 32.95 -22.68
N ARG A 248 -3.24 33.65 -22.22
CA ARG A 248 -4.50 33.03 -21.75
C ARG A 248 -5.12 32.06 -22.76
N ALA A 249 -4.98 32.34 -24.05
CA ALA A 249 -5.61 31.56 -25.11
C ALA A 249 -4.73 30.42 -25.62
N MET A 250 -3.52 30.21 -25.05
CA MET A 250 -2.53 29.24 -25.52
C MET A 250 -2.17 29.45 -27.01
N THR A 251 -2.19 30.70 -27.46
CA THR A 251 -1.93 31.09 -28.86
C THR A 251 -0.53 31.66 -29.07
N LYS A 252 0.13 32.10 -28.01
CA LYS A 252 1.48 32.68 -28.06
C LYS A 252 2.31 32.22 -26.87
N LEU A 253 3.55 31.85 -27.16
CA LEU A 253 4.59 31.64 -26.17
C LEU A 253 5.41 32.93 -26.02
N SER A 254 5.48 33.44 -24.79
CA SER A 254 6.41 34.52 -24.40
C SER A 254 7.68 33.90 -23.81
N VAL A 255 8.83 34.30 -24.32
CA VAL A 255 10.15 33.89 -23.81
C VAL A 255 10.96 35.14 -23.44
N ASN A 256 11.51 35.16 -22.23
CA ASN A 256 12.46 36.15 -21.78
C ASN A 256 13.78 35.48 -21.45
N VAL A 257 14.88 35.98 -22.03
CA VAL A 257 16.22 35.62 -21.58
C VAL A 257 16.47 36.38 -20.29
N ILE A 258 16.63 35.65 -19.19
CA ILE A 258 16.82 36.22 -17.85
C ILE A 258 18.10 37.06 -17.87
N GLY A 259 17.99 38.30 -17.39
CA GLY A 259 19.01 39.34 -17.54
C GLY A 259 18.64 40.41 -18.57
N THR A 260 17.66 40.16 -19.43
CA THR A 260 17.12 41.15 -20.38
C THR A 260 15.78 41.72 -19.92
N ARG A 261 15.45 42.94 -20.37
CA ARG A 261 14.20 43.63 -20.03
C ARG A 261 13.06 43.37 -21.01
N THR A 262 13.34 42.73 -22.14
CA THR A 262 12.38 42.49 -23.22
C THR A 262 11.97 41.04 -23.29
N LYS A 263 10.72 40.79 -23.67
CA LYS A 263 10.22 39.46 -24.02
C LYS A 263 10.13 39.31 -25.54
N GLN A 264 10.22 38.07 -26.02
CA GLN A 264 10.03 37.68 -27.41
C GLN A 264 8.78 36.79 -27.49
N GLU A 265 7.92 37.01 -28.47
CA GLU A 265 6.66 36.26 -28.63
C GLU A 265 6.71 35.37 -29.87
N PHE A 266 6.31 34.12 -29.73
CA PHE A 266 6.23 33.13 -30.81
C PHE A 266 4.80 32.57 -30.91
N PRO A 267 4.23 32.45 -32.11
CA PRO A 267 2.90 31.89 -32.29
C PRO A 267 2.89 30.38 -31.98
N LEU A 268 1.88 29.94 -31.24
CA LEU A 268 1.60 28.52 -30.99
C LEU A 268 0.60 27.98 -32.02
N PRO A 269 0.59 26.67 -32.28
CA PRO A 269 -0.44 26.02 -33.10
C PRO A 269 -1.86 26.30 -32.58
N ALA A 270 -2.86 26.25 -33.46
CA ALA A 270 -4.25 26.35 -33.03
C ALA A 270 -4.68 25.09 -32.25
N GLY A 271 -5.44 25.28 -31.16
CA GLY A 271 -6.00 24.18 -30.37
C GLY A 271 -4.99 23.47 -29.45
N VAL A 272 -3.95 24.17 -28.99
CA VAL A 272 -2.97 23.65 -28.02
C VAL A 272 -3.64 23.43 -26.66
N ALA A 273 -3.53 22.21 -26.15
CA ALA A 273 -4.02 21.80 -24.85
C ALA A 273 -2.93 21.93 -23.76
N SER A 274 -1.67 21.65 -24.12
CA SER A 274 -0.54 21.77 -23.19
C SER A 274 0.75 22.18 -23.91
N VAL A 275 1.62 22.87 -23.18
CA VAL A 275 2.98 23.22 -23.63
C VAL A 275 3.97 22.85 -22.51
N ARG A 276 5.09 22.24 -22.89
CA ARG A 276 6.20 21.90 -22.00
C ARG A 276 7.51 22.40 -22.60
N ILE A 277 8.44 22.77 -21.75
CA ILE A 277 9.77 23.24 -22.15
C ILE A 277 10.80 22.27 -21.63
N HIS A 278 11.65 21.80 -22.54
CA HIS A 278 12.71 20.86 -22.26
C HIS A 278 14.04 21.55 -22.56
N ALA A 279 14.86 21.74 -21.54
CA ALA A 279 16.07 22.52 -21.66
C ALA A 279 17.22 21.91 -20.84
N PRO A 280 18.48 22.12 -21.25
CA PRO A 280 19.65 21.53 -20.62
C PRO A 280 20.00 22.26 -19.31
N HIS A 281 20.60 21.53 -18.36
CA HIS A 281 20.89 22.04 -17.01
C HIS A 281 22.38 22.31 -16.73
N LEU A 282 23.28 22.04 -17.67
CA LEU A 282 24.73 22.19 -17.47
C LEU A 282 25.26 23.54 -17.99
N ALA A 283 26.11 24.21 -17.21
CA ALA A 283 26.75 25.51 -17.55
C ALA A 283 27.36 25.56 -18.96
N GLN A 284 27.94 24.44 -19.38
CA GLN A 284 28.65 24.26 -20.64
C GLN A 284 27.75 23.83 -21.82
N SER A 285 26.46 23.54 -21.58
CA SER A 285 25.54 23.10 -22.64
C SER A 285 25.28 24.19 -23.67
N GLN A 286 25.07 23.78 -24.92
CA GLN A 286 24.64 24.68 -25.98
C GLN A 286 23.32 25.37 -25.62
N PRO A 287 23.13 26.66 -25.97
CA PRO A 287 21.97 27.46 -25.58
C PRO A 287 20.71 27.15 -26.42
N HIS A 288 20.40 25.85 -26.59
CA HIS A 288 19.19 25.35 -27.20
C HIS A 288 18.17 24.81 -26.20
N PHE A 289 16.89 25.11 -26.40
CA PHE A 289 15.78 24.51 -25.67
C PHE A 289 14.66 24.09 -26.63
N LEU A 290 13.87 23.12 -26.23
CA LEU A 290 12.78 22.56 -27.01
C LEU A 290 11.44 22.93 -26.37
N VAL A 291 10.53 23.45 -27.18
CA VAL A 291 9.14 23.70 -26.81
C VAL A 291 8.29 22.59 -27.41
N HIS A 292 7.70 21.75 -26.56
CA HIS A 292 6.76 20.69 -26.93
C HIS A 292 5.34 21.22 -26.73
N SER A 293 4.54 21.22 -27.80
CA SER A 293 3.10 21.53 -27.75
C SER A 293 2.27 20.31 -28.13
N GLN A 294 1.20 20.07 -27.38
CA GLN A 294 0.25 18.99 -27.63
C GLN A 294 -1.13 19.58 -27.99
N THR A 295 -1.70 19.18 -29.11
CA THR A 295 -3.04 19.62 -29.56
C THR A 295 -4.03 18.46 -29.52
N GLY A 296 -5.21 18.67 -28.92
CA GLY A 296 -6.25 17.65 -28.74
C GLY A 296 -6.03 16.76 -27.49
N GLU A 297 -7.10 16.42 -26.78
CA GLU A 297 -7.04 15.62 -25.54
C GLU A 297 -7.08 14.11 -25.79
N GLU A 298 -7.97 13.62 -26.67
CA GLU A 298 -8.15 12.17 -26.88
C GLU A 298 -7.15 11.55 -27.88
N ASP A 299 -6.91 12.21 -29.02
CA ASP A 299 -5.88 11.82 -30.00
C ASP A 299 -4.87 12.97 -30.16
N PRO A 300 -3.92 13.08 -29.21
CA PRO A 300 -3.02 14.21 -29.19
C PRO A 300 -2.08 14.21 -30.40
N THR A 301 -1.90 15.38 -31.00
CA THR A 301 -0.82 15.62 -31.95
C THR A 301 0.30 16.37 -31.25
N ASN A 302 1.49 15.79 -31.26
CA ASN A 302 2.69 16.36 -30.65
C ASN A 302 3.50 17.10 -31.69
N LYS A 303 3.82 18.37 -31.40
CA LYS A 303 4.74 19.20 -32.18
C LYS A 303 5.86 19.71 -31.28
N ALA A 304 7.07 19.80 -31.83
CA ALA A 304 8.22 20.32 -31.09
C ALA A 304 9.02 21.32 -31.92
N PHE A 305 9.39 22.42 -31.28
CA PHE A 305 10.15 23.51 -31.87
C PHE A 305 11.43 23.69 -31.07
N VAL A 306 12.57 23.68 -31.73
CA VAL A 306 13.87 23.91 -31.10
C VAL A 306 14.26 25.36 -31.31
N PHE A 307 14.59 26.03 -30.20
CA PHE A 307 15.00 27.43 -30.17
C PHE A 307 16.47 27.54 -29.80
N HIS A 308 17.15 28.54 -30.35
CA HIS A 308 18.51 28.94 -30.03
C HIS A 308 18.51 30.31 -29.37
N THR A 309 19.30 30.47 -28.32
CA THR A 309 19.55 31.76 -27.68
C THR A 309 20.96 32.25 -28.02
N ASP A 310 21.05 33.39 -28.68
CA ASP A 310 22.34 34.04 -28.93
C ASP A 310 22.83 34.70 -27.64
N LEU A 311 23.92 34.17 -27.09
CA LEU A 311 24.52 34.61 -25.83
C LEU A 311 25.00 36.07 -25.85
N LYS A 312 25.28 36.64 -27.04
CA LYS A 312 25.78 38.02 -27.17
C LYS A 312 24.64 39.03 -27.23
N THR A 313 23.56 38.70 -27.93
CA THR A 313 22.46 39.62 -28.20
C THR A 313 21.26 39.38 -27.27
N GLY A 314 21.17 38.21 -26.64
CA GLY A 314 19.99 37.76 -25.91
C GLY A 314 18.78 37.47 -26.82
N GLN A 315 18.99 37.41 -28.14
CA GLN A 315 17.93 37.12 -29.09
C GLN A 315 17.63 35.62 -29.13
N VAL A 316 16.35 35.27 -29.15
CA VAL A 316 15.88 33.88 -29.25
C VAL A 316 15.33 33.70 -30.66
N THR A 317 15.80 32.67 -31.35
CA THR A 317 15.35 32.34 -32.71
C THR A 317 14.96 30.88 -32.79
N GLN A 318 13.89 30.56 -33.49
CA GLN A 318 13.56 29.16 -33.81
C GLN A 318 14.64 28.60 -34.76
N ALA A 319 15.36 27.58 -34.31
CA ALA A 319 16.42 26.93 -35.08
C ALA A 319 15.84 25.96 -36.12
N TYR A 320 14.94 25.06 -35.69
CA TYR A 320 14.22 24.13 -36.55
C TYR A 320 12.97 23.57 -35.86
N GLU A 321 12.10 22.95 -36.65
CA GLU A 321 10.92 22.22 -36.20
C GLU A 321 11.15 20.71 -36.38
N LEU A 322 10.71 19.91 -35.39
CA LEU A 322 10.72 18.47 -35.49
C LEU A 322 9.41 17.95 -36.10
N PRO A 323 9.43 16.82 -36.83
CA PRO A 323 8.23 16.25 -37.41
C PRO A 323 7.12 16.02 -36.38
N ALA A 324 5.91 16.49 -36.70
CA ALA A 324 4.75 16.23 -35.87
C ALA A 324 4.38 14.74 -35.90
N PHE A 325 3.91 14.22 -34.77
CA PHE A 325 3.42 12.84 -34.69
C PHE A 325 2.13 12.76 -33.87
N ARG A 326 1.30 11.75 -34.16
CA ARG A 326 0.00 11.53 -33.50
C ARG A 326 0.12 10.47 -32.41
N GLY A 327 -0.83 10.50 -31.47
CA GLY A 327 -0.89 9.60 -30.34
C GLY A 327 -0.04 10.09 -29.16
N ALA A 328 0.06 9.26 -28.12
CA ALA A 328 0.83 9.61 -26.93
C ALA A 328 2.33 9.75 -27.22
N GLY A 329 2.95 10.70 -26.54
CA GLY A 329 4.32 11.10 -26.80
C GLY A 329 4.87 12.03 -25.74
N SER A 330 6.17 11.91 -25.49
CA SER A 330 6.90 12.88 -24.68
C SER A 330 8.25 13.19 -25.29
N TYR A 331 8.75 14.39 -25.01
CA TYR A 331 10.14 14.73 -25.23
C TYR A 331 10.90 14.69 -23.91
N SER A 332 12.23 14.57 -23.99
CA SER A 332 13.13 14.69 -22.86
C SER A 332 14.45 15.31 -23.34
N THR A 333 15.20 15.93 -22.43
CA THR A 333 16.53 16.50 -22.72
C THR A 333 17.59 15.73 -21.96
N SER A 334 18.71 15.46 -22.63
CA SER A 334 19.91 14.89 -22.01
C SER A 334 21.15 15.63 -22.50
N CYS A 335 22.18 15.69 -21.66
CA CYS A 335 23.40 16.44 -21.93
C CYS A 335 24.62 15.54 -21.76
N ASP A 336 25.59 15.65 -22.66
CA ASP A 336 26.93 15.06 -22.53
C ASP A 336 27.98 16.15 -22.79
N GLY A 337 28.41 16.78 -21.69
CA GLY A 337 29.21 18.00 -21.73
C GLY A 337 28.45 19.14 -22.41
N ALA A 338 29.01 19.66 -23.50
CA ALA A 338 28.37 20.73 -24.27
C ALA A 338 27.25 20.23 -25.21
N ASN A 339 27.23 18.93 -25.53
CA ASN A 339 26.26 18.38 -26.48
C ASN A 339 24.90 18.24 -25.81
N VAL A 340 23.86 18.74 -26.46
CA VAL A 340 22.47 18.61 -26.02
C VAL A 340 21.73 17.69 -26.99
N TYR A 341 21.03 16.71 -26.44
CA TYR A 341 20.22 15.76 -27.19
C TYR A 341 18.76 15.84 -26.75
N PHE A 342 17.86 15.90 -27.71
CA PHE A 342 16.43 15.77 -27.48
C PHE A 342 15.99 14.36 -27.89
N SER A 343 15.32 13.67 -26.97
CA SER A 343 14.76 12.35 -27.24
C SER A 343 13.24 12.46 -27.34
N GLN A 344 12.69 12.03 -28.47
CA GLN A 344 11.25 11.88 -28.68
C GLN A 344 10.88 10.43 -28.40
N VAL A 345 10.10 10.18 -27.37
CA VAL A 345 9.53 8.86 -27.07
C VAL A 345 8.10 8.85 -27.58
N GLY A 346 7.87 8.16 -28.71
CA GLY A 346 6.54 7.93 -29.27
C GLY A 346 5.97 6.58 -28.85
N ALA A 347 4.87 6.16 -29.49
CA ALA A 347 4.24 4.90 -29.17
C ALA A 347 5.08 3.68 -29.58
N GLU A 348 5.68 3.71 -30.77
CA GLU A 348 6.37 2.54 -31.36
C GLU A 348 7.86 2.77 -31.63
N GLU A 349 8.35 4.00 -31.46
CA GLU A 349 9.77 4.30 -31.63
C GLU A 349 10.23 5.44 -30.73
N THR A 350 11.52 5.38 -30.37
CA THR A 350 12.26 6.48 -29.75
C THR A 350 13.22 7.06 -30.77
N LEU A 351 13.11 8.37 -31.00
CA LEU A 351 14.01 9.13 -31.88
C LEU A 351 14.93 10.01 -31.03
N VAL A 352 16.19 10.10 -31.43
CA VAL A 352 17.16 11.01 -30.81
C VAL A 352 17.69 11.98 -31.87
N VAL A 353 17.68 13.25 -31.54
CA VAL A 353 18.24 14.33 -32.37
C VAL A 353 19.25 15.15 -31.57
N SER A 354 20.24 15.72 -32.26
CA SER A 354 21.10 16.75 -31.68
C SER A 354 20.30 18.05 -31.57
N SER A 355 20.63 18.93 -30.62
CA SER A 355 20.12 20.29 -30.58
C SER A 355 20.56 21.18 -31.76
N GLU A 356 21.62 20.81 -32.47
CA GLU A 356 22.19 21.61 -33.56
C GLU A 356 21.56 21.28 -34.93
N SER A 357 20.88 20.15 -35.06
CA SER A 357 20.28 19.73 -36.33
C SER A 357 19.06 18.86 -36.14
N HIS A 358 18.14 18.92 -37.10
CA HIS A 358 16.97 18.04 -37.18
C HIS A 358 17.32 16.61 -37.66
N GLY A 359 18.60 16.30 -37.86
CA GLY A 359 19.06 14.98 -38.30
C GLY A 359 18.82 13.93 -37.21
N ILE A 360 18.13 12.85 -37.57
CA ILE A 360 17.90 11.72 -36.66
C ILE A 360 19.22 10.99 -36.42
N LEU A 361 19.73 11.07 -35.20
CA LEU A 361 20.96 10.42 -34.76
C LEU A 361 20.74 8.94 -34.44
N ALA A 362 19.60 8.63 -33.84
CA ALA A 362 19.18 7.27 -33.55
C ALA A 362 17.68 7.13 -33.74
N ARG A 363 17.27 6.01 -34.34
CA ARG A 363 15.88 5.56 -34.46
C ARG A 363 15.80 4.18 -33.84
N LEU A 364 15.05 4.07 -32.76
CA LEU A 364 15.00 2.88 -31.92
C LEU A 364 13.56 2.37 -31.88
N PRO A 365 13.18 1.44 -32.77
CA PRO A 365 11.83 0.86 -32.75
C PRO A 365 11.65 0.00 -31.51
N HIS A 366 10.44 0.00 -30.97
CA HIS A 366 10.09 -0.73 -29.77
C HIS A 366 8.65 -1.23 -29.80
N LYS A 367 8.31 -2.13 -28.88
CA LYS A 367 6.92 -2.53 -28.70
C LYS A 367 6.07 -1.32 -28.29
N PRO A 368 4.78 -1.27 -28.67
CA PRO A 368 3.90 -0.17 -28.33
C PRO A 368 3.91 0.15 -26.83
N VAL A 369 4.14 1.42 -26.50
CA VAL A 369 3.99 2.03 -25.17
C VAL A 369 3.12 3.28 -25.30
N ASP A 370 2.49 3.72 -24.21
CA ASP A 370 1.58 4.87 -24.21
C ASP A 370 2.14 5.99 -23.30
N PRO A 371 3.21 6.70 -23.74
CA PRO A 371 4.00 7.58 -22.88
C PRO A 371 3.25 8.87 -22.49
N VAL A 372 3.22 9.18 -21.19
CA VAL A 372 2.71 10.44 -20.63
C VAL A 372 3.84 11.44 -20.37
N HIS A 373 4.95 10.92 -19.84
CA HIS A 373 6.21 11.64 -19.74
C HIS A 373 7.37 10.64 -19.82
N ALA A 374 8.54 11.11 -20.21
CA ALA A 374 9.74 10.31 -20.31
C ALA A 374 10.98 11.11 -19.92
N VAL A 375 11.98 10.41 -19.40
CA VAL A 375 13.31 10.94 -19.14
C VAL A 375 14.31 10.02 -19.81
N SER A 376 15.24 10.60 -20.58
CA SER A 376 16.21 9.82 -21.34
C SER A 376 17.63 10.20 -20.98
N GLU A 377 18.52 9.24 -21.06
CA GLU A 377 19.97 9.44 -21.03
C GLU A 377 20.54 8.91 -22.35
N VAL A 378 21.24 9.79 -23.05
CA VAL A 378 21.88 9.51 -24.34
C VAL A 378 23.39 9.58 -24.15
N VAL A 379 24.09 8.51 -24.49
CA VAL A 379 25.55 8.42 -24.42
C VAL A 379 26.11 8.00 -25.76
N LYS A 380 27.06 8.76 -26.30
CA LYS A 380 27.75 8.39 -27.54
C LYS A 380 28.76 7.27 -27.28
N LYS A 381 28.70 6.16 -28.03
CA LYS A 381 29.63 5.04 -27.85
C LYS A 381 31.04 5.39 -28.33
N ALA A 382 32.05 4.93 -27.59
CA ALA A 382 33.44 5.01 -28.02
C ALA A 382 33.71 3.95 -29.10
N GLY A 383 33.97 4.37 -30.35
CA GLY A 383 34.24 3.41 -31.44
C GLY A 383 34.07 3.89 -32.89
N GLY A 384 33.99 5.20 -33.17
CA GLY A 384 34.02 5.74 -34.54
C GLY A 384 32.75 5.55 -35.40
N GLY A 385 31.84 4.65 -35.04
CA GLY A 385 30.64 4.33 -35.82
C GLY A 385 29.42 5.25 -35.64
N GLY A 386 29.51 6.31 -34.84
CA GLY A 386 28.37 7.21 -34.60
C GLY A 386 27.19 6.60 -33.85
N GLU A 387 27.35 5.44 -33.22
CA GLU A 387 26.30 4.77 -32.46
C GLU A 387 26.03 5.45 -31.10
N PHE A 388 24.75 5.57 -30.75
CA PHE A 388 24.29 6.09 -29.47
C PHE A 388 23.71 4.97 -28.62
N ALA A 389 24.01 4.98 -27.33
CA ALA A 389 23.31 4.20 -26.32
C ALA A 389 22.23 5.10 -25.68
N VAL A 390 21.00 4.62 -25.65
CA VAL A 390 19.85 5.39 -25.17
C VAL A 390 19.11 4.58 -24.11
N ARG A 391 18.90 5.19 -22.95
CA ARG A 391 18.03 4.65 -21.91
C ARG A 391 16.89 5.64 -21.71
N SER A 392 15.65 5.19 -21.80
CA SER A 392 14.47 6.03 -21.60
C SER A 392 13.59 5.42 -20.52
N ALA A 393 13.44 6.13 -19.41
CA ALA A 393 12.49 5.82 -18.36
C ALA A 393 11.17 6.52 -18.67
N VAL A 394 10.10 5.74 -18.85
CA VAL A 394 8.82 6.19 -19.40
C VAL A 394 7.72 5.89 -18.41
N VAL A 395 6.92 6.90 -18.07
CA VAL A 395 5.66 6.68 -17.35
C VAL A 395 4.53 6.62 -18.37
N THR A 396 3.78 5.53 -18.33
CA THR A 396 2.70 5.26 -19.28
C THR A 396 1.36 5.77 -18.75
N ARG A 397 0.36 5.90 -19.63
CA ARG A 397 -1.04 6.17 -19.24
C ARG A 397 -1.64 5.05 -18.38
N GLN A 398 -0.98 3.89 -18.33
CA GLN A 398 -1.35 2.80 -17.44
C GLN A 398 -0.75 2.91 -16.05
N ASP A 399 -0.14 4.06 -15.72
CA ASP A 399 0.56 4.31 -14.46
C ASP A 399 1.73 3.33 -14.26
N GLU A 400 2.29 2.81 -15.34
CA GLU A 400 3.46 1.94 -15.30
C GLU A 400 4.73 2.74 -15.55
N TRP A 401 5.79 2.41 -14.82
CA TRP A 401 7.13 2.95 -15.06
C TRP A 401 7.96 1.91 -15.81
N THR A 402 8.24 2.17 -17.08
CA THR A 402 8.91 1.25 -17.99
C THR A 402 10.25 1.81 -18.43
N LEU A 403 11.29 0.99 -18.40
CA LEU A 403 12.58 1.35 -18.98
C LEU A 403 12.76 0.72 -20.36
N LEU A 404 13.05 1.58 -21.34
CA LEU A 404 13.49 1.20 -22.66
C LEU A 404 15.00 1.36 -22.76
N ARG A 405 15.72 0.29 -23.09
CA ARG A 405 17.17 0.29 -23.33
C ARG A 405 17.42 0.02 -24.80
N ASN A 406 17.88 1.03 -25.54
CA ASN A 406 18.09 0.98 -26.99
C ASN A 406 16.86 0.51 -27.78
N GLY A 407 15.64 0.83 -27.30
CA GLY A 407 14.38 0.38 -27.90
C GLY A 407 13.83 -0.93 -27.30
N ASP A 408 14.64 -1.72 -26.60
CA ASP A 408 14.12 -2.93 -25.94
C ASP A 408 13.50 -2.58 -24.58
N ARG A 409 12.28 -3.08 -24.34
CA ARG A 409 11.64 -2.99 -23.02
C ARG A 409 12.36 -3.93 -22.05
N ASP A 410 13.13 -3.35 -21.12
CA ASP A 410 13.97 -4.11 -20.19
C ASP A 410 13.14 -4.55 -18.98
N TRP A 411 12.49 -3.59 -18.31
CA TRP A 411 11.61 -3.85 -17.18
C TRP A 411 10.42 -2.89 -17.14
N THR A 412 9.36 -3.30 -16.45
CA THR A 412 8.16 -2.52 -16.18
C THR A 412 7.80 -2.67 -14.70
N ARG A 413 7.61 -1.54 -14.03
CA ARG A 413 7.15 -1.45 -12.64
C ARG A 413 5.73 -0.91 -12.64
N HIS A 414 4.84 -1.58 -11.92
CA HIS A 414 3.43 -1.17 -11.82
C HIS A 414 3.26 -0.12 -10.72
N GLU A 415 3.87 1.06 -10.90
CA GLU A 415 3.83 2.16 -9.91
C GLU A 415 2.41 2.67 -9.64
N GLY A 416 1.47 2.43 -10.55
CA GLY A 416 0.05 2.70 -10.34
C GLY A 416 -0.63 1.84 -9.28
N LEU A 417 0.01 0.77 -8.78
CA LEU A 417 -0.43 0.04 -7.58
C LEU A 417 -0.18 0.82 -6.27
N SER A 418 0.63 1.88 -6.34
CA SER A 418 0.93 2.72 -5.19
C SER A 418 -0.29 3.48 -4.70
N ASP A 419 -0.30 3.85 -3.42
CA ASP A 419 -1.44 4.49 -2.75
C ASP A 419 -2.71 3.62 -2.85
N ALA A 420 -2.53 2.33 -2.57
CA ALA A 420 -3.60 1.37 -2.36
C ALA A 420 -4.41 1.76 -1.12
N VAL A 421 -5.74 1.90 -1.28
CA VAL A 421 -6.66 2.35 -0.23
C VAL A 421 -7.62 1.28 0.24
N ALA A 422 -7.85 0.25 -0.57
CA ALA A 422 -8.66 -0.91 -0.21
C ALA A 422 -8.15 -2.15 -0.94
N ALA A 423 -8.28 -3.32 -0.31
CA ALA A 423 -7.97 -4.60 -0.94
C ALA A 423 -8.91 -5.68 -0.42
N VAL A 424 -9.21 -6.67 -1.27
CA VAL A 424 -10.02 -7.84 -0.91
C VAL A 424 -9.48 -9.10 -1.58
N TRP A 425 -9.52 -10.22 -0.87
CA TRP A 425 -9.23 -11.53 -1.44
C TRP A 425 -10.50 -12.09 -2.08
N ALA A 426 -10.36 -12.64 -3.28
CA ALA A 426 -11.42 -13.33 -3.98
C ALA A 426 -10.97 -14.76 -4.35
N GLU A 427 -11.85 -15.73 -4.14
CA GLU A 427 -11.66 -17.10 -4.61
C GLU A 427 -11.70 -17.18 -6.15
N ILE A 428 -10.99 -18.18 -6.68
CA ILE A 428 -11.04 -18.51 -8.11
C ILE A 428 -12.18 -19.52 -8.28
N PRO A 429 -13.28 -19.18 -8.99
CA PRO A 429 -14.43 -20.06 -9.09
C PRO A 429 -14.06 -21.35 -9.85
N GLU A 430 -14.47 -22.49 -9.31
CA GLU A 430 -14.33 -23.78 -10.00
C GLU A 430 -15.45 -23.92 -11.06
N ARG A 431 -15.14 -24.56 -12.20
CA ARG A 431 -16.17 -25.31 -12.92
C ARG A 431 -16.43 -26.58 -12.11
N GLU A 432 -17.23 -26.49 -11.06
CA GLU A 432 -17.53 -27.61 -10.17
C GLU A 432 -18.48 -28.62 -10.85
N ASP A 433 -17.98 -29.36 -11.84
CA ASP A 433 -18.77 -30.45 -12.45
C ASP A 433 -19.13 -31.51 -11.39
N LEU A 434 -18.27 -31.72 -10.39
CA LEU A 434 -18.47 -32.72 -9.32
C LEU A 434 -19.42 -32.23 -8.22
N ALA A 435 -19.25 -31.02 -7.68
CA ALA A 435 -20.12 -30.55 -6.61
C ALA A 435 -21.55 -30.28 -7.12
N ARG A 436 -21.67 -29.77 -8.35
CA ARG A 436 -22.95 -29.64 -9.03
C ARG A 436 -23.61 -31.00 -9.28
N ALA A 437 -22.86 -32.00 -9.74
CA ALA A 437 -23.35 -33.37 -9.87
C ALA A 437 -23.78 -33.97 -8.51
N LEU A 438 -23.05 -33.69 -7.43
CA LEU A 438 -23.40 -34.15 -6.07
C LEU A 438 -24.65 -33.44 -5.53
N ALA A 439 -24.82 -32.15 -5.82
CA ALA A 439 -26.03 -31.40 -5.50
C ALA A 439 -27.25 -31.91 -6.28
N GLU A 440 -27.08 -32.21 -7.57
CA GLU A 440 -28.09 -32.86 -8.40
C GLU A 440 -28.43 -34.27 -7.85
N GLU A 441 -27.45 -35.06 -7.44
CA GLU A 441 -27.64 -36.37 -6.80
C GLU A 441 -28.46 -36.25 -5.50
N ALA A 442 -28.21 -35.23 -4.68
CA ALA A 442 -28.87 -35.01 -3.38
C ALA A 442 -30.38 -34.72 -3.51
N HIS A 443 -30.81 -34.19 -4.65
CA HIS A 443 -32.23 -33.87 -4.93
C HIS A 443 -32.94 -34.94 -5.78
N THR A 444 -32.28 -36.07 -6.09
CA THR A 444 -32.87 -37.15 -6.88
C THR A 444 -33.16 -38.41 -6.05
N SER A 445 -33.91 -39.36 -6.62
CA SER A 445 -34.17 -40.65 -5.97
C SER A 445 -32.89 -41.45 -5.72
N LEU A 446 -32.87 -42.31 -4.69
CA LEU A 446 -31.69 -43.12 -4.33
C LEU A 446 -31.16 -43.97 -5.51
N LEU A 447 -32.05 -44.50 -6.35
CA LEU A 447 -31.68 -45.33 -7.50
C LEU A 447 -31.07 -44.50 -8.64
N SER A 448 -31.65 -43.33 -8.94
CA SER A 448 -31.11 -42.43 -9.96
C SER A 448 -29.74 -41.89 -9.55
N ALA A 449 -29.56 -41.52 -8.28
CA ALA A 449 -28.28 -41.08 -7.74
C ALA A 449 -27.22 -42.20 -7.82
N TYR A 450 -27.59 -43.45 -7.53
CA TYR A 450 -26.68 -44.59 -7.66
C TYR A 450 -26.26 -44.87 -9.11
N VAL A 451 -27.21 -44.85 -10.05
CA VAL A 451 -26.94 -45.05 -11.48
C VAL A 451 -26.07 -43.91 -12.01
N HIS A 452 -26.36 -42.67 -11.63
CA HIS A 452 -25.57 -41.49 -11.97
C HIS A 452 -24.13 -41.63 -11.48
N ARG A 453 -23.94 -42.01 -10.21
CA ARG A 453 -22.62 -42.25 -9.61
C ARG A 453 -21.85 -43.36 -10.32
N LEU A 454 -22.50 -44.49 -10.63
CA LEU A 454 -21.85 -45.60 -11.32
C LEU A 454 -21.40 -45.18 -12.73
N LYS A 455 -22.25 -44.44 -13.46
CA LYS A 455 -21.92 -43.92 -14.78
C LYS A 455 -20.71 -42.98 -14.71
N ARG A 456 -20.71 -42.03 -13.77
CA ARG A 456 -19.57 -41.15 -13.50
C ARG A 456 -18.30 -41.92 -13.18
N HIS A 457 -18.35 -42.93 -12.30
CA HIS A 457 -17.18 -43.75 -11.98
C HIS A 457 -16.66 -44.53 -13.18
N ILE A 458 -17.53 -45.01 -14.08
CA ILE A 458 -17.11 -45.67 -15.32
C ILE A 458 -16.44 -44.67 -16.26
N GLU A 459 -16.99 -43.45 -16.38
CA GLU A 459 -16.40 -42.35 -17.16
C GLU A 459 -15.02 -41.95 -16.60
N ASP A 460 -14.91 -41.80 -15.28
CA ASP A 460 -13.65 -41.52 -14.56
C ASP A 460 -12.63 -42.67 -14.75
N LEU A 461 -13.08 -43.92 -14.80
CA LEU A 461 -12.22 -45.09 -15.04
C LEU A 461 -11.56 -45.03 -16.43
N GLY A 462 -12.21 -44.39 -17.40
CA GLY A 462 -11.64 -44.11 -18.72
C GLY A 462 -10.36 -43.26 -18.66
N LEU A 463 -10.18 -42.44 -17.62
CA LEU A 463 -8.99 -41.62 -17.39
C LEU A 463 -7.85 -42.39 -16.70
N LEU A 464 -8.13 -43.59 -16.15
CA LEU A 464 -7.17 -44.39 -15.37
C LEU A 464 -5.91 -44.80 -16.14
N PRO A 465 -5.95 -45.19 -17.43
CA PRO A 465 -4.74 -45.51 -18.19
C PRO A 465 -3.78 -44.32 -18.28
N ALA A 466 -4.31 -43.12 -18.55
CA ALA A 466 -3.53 -41.89 -18.61
C ALA A 466 -2.97 -41.49 -17.22
N TYR A 467 -3.75 -41.72 -16.15
CA TYR A 467 -3.29 -41.53 -14.78
C TYR A 467 -2.13 -42.46 -14.41
N MET A 468 -2.26 -43.77 -14.71
CA MET A 468 -1.24 -44.78 -14.43
C MET A 468 0.07 -44.52 -15.19
N ALA A 469 -0.02 -44.07 -16.44
CA ALA A 469 1.15 -43.66 -17.22
C ALA A 469 1.93 -42.51 -16.56
N ARG A 470 1.23 -41.57 -15.90
CA ARG A 470 1.83 -40.43 -15.20
C ARG A 470 2.27 -40.75 -13.76
N LEU A 471 1.85 -41.88 -13.20
CA LEU A 471 2.09 -42.23 -11.80
C LEU A 471 3.59 -42.46 -11.52
N SER A 472 4.29 -43.17 -12.41
CA SER A 472 5.72 -43.43 -12.28
C SER A 472 6.53 -42.12 -12.27
N GLU A 473 6.23 -41.20 -13.18
CA GLU A 473 6.84 -39.87 -13.24
C GLU A 473 6.57 -39.04 -11.98
N ARG A 474 5.33 -39.05 -11.47
CA ARG A 474 4.97 -38.33 -10.22
C ARG A 474 5.72 -38.86 -9.01
N VAL A 475 5.83 -40.17 -8.86
CA VAL A 475 6.57 -40.79 -7.75
C VAL A 475 8.05 -40.43 -7.84
N LEU A 476 8.66 -40.51 -9.03
CA LEU A 476 10.06 -40.13 -9.25
C LEU A 476 10.32 -38.63 -9.01
N LYS A 477 9.44 -37.73 -9.47
CA LYS A 477 9.54 -36.28 -9.23
C LYS A 477 9.40 -35.96 -7.73
N SER A 478 8.41 -36.56 -7.05
CA SER A 478 8.17 -36.40 -5.61
C SER A 478 9.34 -36.88 -4.74
N LEU A 479 10.08 -37.89 -5.21
CA LEU A 479 11.25 -38.46 -4.52
C LEU A 479 12.54 -37.65 -4.67
N LYS A 480 12.74 -37.00 -5.81
CA LYS A 480 13.93 -36.18 -6.08
C LYS A 480 13.87 -34.79 -5.43
N GLY A 481 12.87 -34.51 -4.59
CA GLY A 481 12.69 -33.20 -3.98
C GLY A 481 12.25 -32.11 -4.98
N GLY A 482 11.82 -32.50 -6.19
CA GLY A 482 11.27 -31.57 -7.18
C GLY A 482 9.87 -31.13 -6.77
N GLY A 483 9.78 -30.24 -5.78
CA GLY A 483 8.54 -29.59 -5.32
C GLY A 483 7.99 -28.54 -6.28
N ALA A 484 8.24 -28.70 -7.59
CA ALA A 484 7.50 -27.98 -8.60
C ALA A 484 6.56 -28.99 -9.25
N GLU A 485 5.30 -28.99 -8.82
CA GLU A 485 4.24 -29.30 -9.79
C GLU A 485 4.54 -28.49 -11.04
N ASP A 486 4.41 -29.07 -12.24
CA ASP A 486 4.54 -28.31 -13.49
C ASP A 486 3.70 -27.04 -13.32
N ARG A 487 4.37 -25.88 -13.15
CA ARG A 487 3.72 -24.60 -12.83
C ARG A 487 2.66 -24.41 -13.90
N LYS A 488 1.40 -24.71 -13.58
CA LYS A 488 0.30 -24.59 -14.53
C LYS A 488 0.30 -23.13 -14.93
N GLN A 489 0.61 -22.86 -16.20
CA GLN A 489 0.59 -21.49 -16.70
C GLN A 489 -0.85 -20.99 -16.66
N GLY A 490 -1.08 -19.86 -15.98
CA GLY A 490 -2.39 -19.24 -15.86
C GLY A 490 -2.98 -19.28 -14.44
N LEU A 491 -4.21 -18.77 -14.32
CA LEU A 491 -4.94 -18.73 -13.06
C LEU A 491 -5.65 -20.06 -12.82
N TRP A 492 -5.45 -20.66 -11.65
CA TRP A 492 -6.06 -21.95 -11.28
C TRP A 492 -6.21 -22.05 -9.76
N ARG A 493 -7.28 -22.67 -9.27
CA ARG A 493 -7.46 -22.90 -7.83
C ARG A 493 -6.62 -24.11 -7.37
N ASP A 494 -5.81 -23.94 -6.34
CA ASP A 494 -5.05 -25.03 -5.74
C ASP A 494 -5.80 -25.73 -4.61
N GLY A 495 -5.44 -26.99 -4.34
CA GLY A 495 -6.11 -27.81 -3.32
C GLY A 495 -5.91 -27.31 -1.88
N PHE A 496 -4.89 -26.50 -1.63
CA PHE A 496 -4.66 -25.89 -0.32
C PHE A 496 -5.27 -24.48 -0.19
N GLY A 497 -5.79 -23.91 -1.29
CA GLY A 497 -6.40 -22.57 -1.31
C GLY A 497 -5.40 -21.43 -1.09
N PHE A 498 -4.15 -21.61 -1.49
CA PHE A 498 -3.11 -20.57 -1.47
C PHE A 498 -3.19 -19.64 -2.68
N ASN A 499 -3.72 -20.14 -3.80
CA ASN A 499 -3.88 -19.39 -5.03
C ASN A 499 -5.25 -18.72 -5.06
N LYS A 500 -5.24 -17.40 -4.84
CA LYS A 500 -6.40 -16.51 -4.83
C LYS A 500 -6.07 -15.26 -5.63
N VAL A 501 -7.10 -14.49 -5.97
CA VAL A 501 -6.90 -13.16 -6.53
C VAL A 501 -7.00 -12.12 -5.43
N LEU A 502 -5.96 -11.31 -5.28
CA LEU A 502 -6.01 -10.09 -4.48
C LEU A 502 -6.44 -8.94 -5.39
N VAL A 503 -7.64 -8.41 -5.16
CA VAL A 503 -8.13 -7.21 -5.86
C VAL A 503 -7.76 -5.98 -5.04
N VAL A 504 -6.99 -5.07 -5.63
CA VAL A 504 -6.48 -3.85 -4.99
C VAL A 504 -7.05 -2.63 -5.67
N ALA A 505 -7.63 -1.72 -4.88
CA ALA A 505 -8.12 -0.42 -5.32
C ALA A 505 -7.17 0.70 -4.86
N THR A 506 -6.82 1.57 -5.79
CA THR A 506 -5.88 2.69 -5.57
C THR A 506 -6.62 4.01 -5.55
N ARG A 507 -6.12 4.97 -4.77
CA ARG A 507 -6.69 6.33 -4.70
C ARG A 507 -6.71 7.04 -6.06
N ARG A 508 -5.86 6.60 -6.99
CA ARG A 508 -5.77 7.10 -8.37
C ARG A 508 -6.96 6.71 -9.24
N GLY A 509 -7.86 5.86 -8.74
CA GLY A 509 -8.98 5.35 -9.53
C GLY A 509 -8.58 4.19 -10.45
N ARG A 510 -7.66 3.33 -9.99
CA ARG A 510 -7.34 2.08 -10.67
C ARG A 510 -7.60 0.88 -9.77
N LEU A 511 -8.11 -0.19 -10.39
CA LEU A 511 -8.28 -1.51 -9.80
C LEU A 511 -7.27 -2.48 -10.43
N TYR A 512 -6.71 -3.36 -9.63
CA TYR A 512 -5.77 -4.40 -10.06
C TYR A 512 -6.19 -5.76 -9.53
N GLY A 513 -6.03 -6.79 -10.34
CA GLY A 513 -6.06 -8.18 -9.88
C GLY A 513 -4.64 -8.74 -9.80
N LEU A 514 -4.24 -9.24 -8.64
CA LEU A 514 -2.93 -9.87 -8.40
C LEU A 514 -3.13 -11.36 -8.11
N ASN A 515 -2.40 -12.22 -8.81
CA ASN A 515 -2.44 -13.67 -8.60
C ASN A 515 -1.45 -14.08 -7.50
N SER A 516 -1.93 -14.56 -6.35
CA SER A 516 -1.05 -14.97 -5.25
C SER A 516 -0.25 -16.24 -5.54
N GLY A 517 -0.76 -17.14 -6.40
CA GLY A 517 -0.06 -18.36 -6.79
C GLY A 517 1.10 -18.15 -7.79
N ASP A 518 1.17 -16.99 -8.43
CA ASP A 518 2.24 -16.60 -9.38
C ASP A 518 2.99 -15.36 -8.86
N HIS A 519 3.38 -15.40 -7.58
CA HIS A 519 4.16 -14.35 -6.89
C HIS A 519 3.61 -12.93 -7.06
N GLY A 520 2.28 -12.79 -7.06
CA GLY A 520 1.61 -11.51 -7.14
C GLY A 520 1.52 -10.93 -8.55
N ARG A 521 1.78 -11.71 -9.61
CA ARG A 521 1.69 -11.22 -11.00
C ARG A 521 0.37 -10.49 -11.26
N VAL A 522 0.45 -9.30 -11.85
CA VAL A 522 -0.73 -8.53 -12.31
C VAL A 522 -1.40 -9.31 -13.45
N ILE A 523 -2.63 -9.76 -13.22
CA ILE A 523 -3.43 -10.47 -14.23
C ILE A 523 -4.31 -9.53 -15.06
N TRP A 524 -4.76 -8.43 -14.46
CA TRP A 524 -5.51 -7.37 -15.14
C TRP A 524 -5.41 -6.04 -14.36
N THR A 525 -5.67 -4.94 -15.06
CA THR A 525 -5.80 -3.60 -14.48
C THR A 525 -6.96 -2.86 -15.15
N ARG A 526 -7.67 -2.01 -14.40
CA ARG A 526 -8.84 -1.28 -14.89
C ARG A 526 -8.85 0.14 -14.33
N ASP A 527 -8.95 1.12 -15.23
CA ASP A 527 -9.21 2.52 -14.86
C ASP A 527 -10.70 2.69 -14.57
N THR A 528 -11.03 3.32 -13.45
CA THR A 528 -12.41 3.59 -13.05
C THR A 528 -12.96 4.85 -13.71
N LEU A 529 -12.11 5.76 -14.22
CA LEU A 529 -12.59 7.00 -14.86
C LEU A 529 -13.52 6.73 -16.06
N PRO A 530 -13.20 5.85 -17.03
CA PRO A 530 -14.11 5.53 -18.14
C PRO A 530 -15.44 4.89 -17.70
N LEU A 531 -15.48 4.37 -16.46
CA LEU A 531 -16.66 3.78 -15.85
C LEU A 531 -17.46 4.80 -15.02
N GLY A 532 -17.03 6.07 -15.00
CA GLY A 532 -17.65 7.17 -14.24
C GLY A 532 -17.22 7.24 -12.76
N GLY A 533 -16.05 6.69 -12.43
CA GLY A 533 -15.38 6.92 -11.15
C GLY A 533 -14.77 8.32 -11.05
N GLU A 534 -14.32 8.70 -9.85
CA GLU A 534 -13.73 10.02 -9.56
C GLU A 534 -12.26 9.89 -9.12
N ARG A 535 -11.52 11.00 -9.21
CA ARG A 535 -10.15 11.13 -8.69
C ARG A 535 -10.06 12.31 -7.71
N PRO A 536 -9.58 12.10 -6.47
CA PRO A 536 -9.19 10.82 -5.87
C PRO A 536 -10.39 9.88 -5.65
N LEU A 537 -10.17 8.59 -5.86
CA LEU A 537 -11.13 7.54 -5.54
C LEU A 537 -11.18 7.36 -4.02
N VAL A 538 -12.35 7.62 -3.44
CA VAL A 538 -12.63 7.35 -2.01
C VAL A 538 -13.53 6.13 -1.91
N VAL A 539 -12.93 4.98 -1.59
CA VAL A 539 -13.64 3.71 -1.45
C VAL A 539 -14.42 3.69 -0.13
N ARG A 540 -15.72 3.36 -0.21
CA ARG A 540 -16.61 3.19 0.95
C ARG A 540 -16.93 1.74 1.27
N GLY A 541 -16.76 0.84 0.31
CA GLY A 541 -16.94 -0.59 0.47
C GLY A 541 -16.28 -1.34 -0.67
N LEU A 542 -15.69 -2.49 -0.35
CA LEU A 542 -15.09 -3.43 -1.29
C LEU A 542 -15.29 -4.83 -0.71
N VAL A 543 -16.00 -5.70 -1.42
CA VAL A 543 -16.29 -7.08 -0.99
C VAL A 543 -16.09 -8.04 -2.16
N ALA A 544 -15.68 -9.26 -1.84
CA ALA A 544 -15.66 -10.37 -2.78
C ALA A 544 -16.79 -11.35 -2.47
N GLU A 545 -17.44 -11.85 -3.50
CA GLU A 545 -18.38 -12.97 -3.44
C GLU A 545 -17.68 -14.21 -3.97
N ASP A 546 -17.29 -15.10 -3.05
CA ASP A 546 -16.39 -16.22 -3.35
C ASP A 546 -17.02 -17.30 -4.26
N GLU A 547 -18.33 -17.50 -4.23
CA GLU A 547 -19.00 -18.51 -5.07
C GLU A 547 -18.99 -18.14 -6.56
N GLN A 548 -19.27 -16.86 -6.85
CA GLN A 548 -19.28 -16.35 -8.22
C GLN A 548 -17.89 -15.86 -8.67
N GLY A 549 -16.97 -15.65 -7.74
CA GLY A 549 -15.67 -15.03 -8.01
C GLY A 549 -15.80 -13.57 -8.44
N THR A 550 -16.80 -12.84 -7.93
CA THR A 550 -17.02 -11.43 -8.28
C THR A 550 -16.56 -10.50 -7.15
N VAL A 551 -16.21 -9.27 -7.50
CA VAL A 551 -15.82 -8.23 -6.55
C VAL A 551 -16.65 -6.98 -6.82
N ALA A 552 -17.32 -6.49 -5.79
CA ALA A 552 -18.15 -5.30 -5.83
C ALA A 552 -17.50 -4.15 -5.02
N MET A 553 -17.53 -2.95 -5.57
CA MET A 553 -16.98 -1.74 -4.96
C MET A 553 -17.96 -0.58 -5.04
N TYR A 554 -18.03 0.20 -3.95
CA TYR A 554 -18.69 1.50 -3.89
C TYR A 554 -17.70 2.62 -3.57
N GLY A 555 -17.75 3.69 -4.37
CA GLY A 555 -17.10 4.98 -4.09
C GLY A 555 -18.01 5.96 -3.36
N SER A 556 -17.43 7.01 -2.76
CA SER A 556 -18.17 8.02 -2.00
C SER A 556 -19.20 8.82 -2.81
N SER A 557 -19.00 8.97 -4.12
CA SER A 557 -19.92 9.67 -5.02
C SER A 557 -21.15 8.84 -5.41
N GLY A 558 -21.22 7.58 -4.98
CA GLY A 558 -22.22 6.62 -5.44
C GLY A 558 -21.81 5.84 -6.69
N PHE A 559 -20.58 6.04 -7.19
CA PHE A 559 -19.96 5.17 -8.18
C PHE A 559 -19.96 3.72 -7.69
N PHE A 560 -20.50 2.82 -8.51
CA PHE A 560 -20.57 1.39 -8.24
C PHE A 560 -19.98 0.61 -9.39
N VAL A 561 -19.18 -0.40 -9.07
CA VAL A 561 -18.67 -1.36 -10.05
C VAL A 561 -18.66 -2.76 -9.43
N SER A 562 -19.10 -3.75 -10.21
CA SER A 562 -18.92 -5.16 -9.96
C SER A 562 -18.12 -5.75 -11.13
N LEU A 563 -17.14 -6.59 -10.80
CA LEU A 563 -16.24 -7.19 -11.77
C LEU A 563 -15.96 -8.66 -11.41
N ASP A 564 -15.64 -9.45 -12.42
CA ASP A 564 -15.07 -10.78 -12.25
C ASP A 564 -13.63 -10.63 -11.73
N ALA A 565 -13.33 -11.22 -10.58
CA ALA A 565 -12.03 -11.12 -9.93
C ALA A 565 -10.91 -11.72 -10.77
N SER A 566 -11.18 -12.77 -11.54
CA SER A 566 -10.19 -13.48 -12.35
C SER A 566 -9.85 -12.78 -13.65
N THR A 567 -10.83 -12.13 -14.29
CA THR A 567 -10.67 -11.52 -15.62
C THR A 567 -10.65 -9.99 -15.60
N GLY A 568 -11.15 -9.37 -14.53
CA GLY A 568 -11.35 -7.93 -14.46
C GLY A 568 -12.44 -7.41 -15.39
N ASN A 569 -13.28 -8.30 -15.93
CA ASN A 569 -14.41 -7.93 -16.76
C ASN A 569 -15.52 -7.34 -15.88
N VAL A 570 -16.02 -6.18 -16.29
CA VAL A 570 -17.10 -5.51 -15.58
C VAL A 570 -18.40 -6.26 -15.84
N THR A 571 -19.02 -6.77 -14.78
CA THR A 571 -20.33 -7.45 -14.82
C THR A 571 -21.46 -6.45 -14.68
N ALA A 572 -21.28 -5.44 -13.80
CA ALA A 572 -22.22 -4.34 -13.62
C ALA A 572 -21.48 -3.06 -13.24
N SER A 573 -21.97 -1.92 -13.71
CA SER A 573 -21.47 -0.61 -13.28
C SER A 573 -22.61 0.40 -13.25
N ALA A 574 -22.56 1.33 -12.30
CA ALA A 574 -23.48 2.46 -12.24
C ALA A 574 -22.71 3.74 -11.89
N SER A 575 -22.93 4.80 -12.68
CA SER A 575 -22.28 6.11 -12.54
C SER A 575 -23.18 7.24 -13.04
N GLY A 576 -22.99 8.47 -12.53
CA GLY A 576 -23.54 9.70 -13.11
C GLY A 576 -24.30 10.61 -12.14
N VAL A 577 -24.87 11.72 -12.64
CA VAL A 577 -25.61 12.76 -11.87
C VAL A 577 -26.82 12.21 -11.08
N SER A 578 -27.25 10.99 -11.39
CA SER A 578 -28.35 10.29 -10.71
C SER A 578 -27.89 9.35 -9.58
N SER A 579 -26.59 9.18 -9.30
CA SER A 579 -26.12 8.37 -8.17
C SER A 579 -26.13 9.18 -6.88
N LYS A 580 -26.86 8.68 -5.87
CA LYS A 580 -26.84 9.30 -4.54
C LYS A 580 -25.47 9.08 -3.89
N PRO A 581 -24.90 10.09 -3.20
CA PRO A 581 -23.64 9.93 -2.48
C PRO A 581 -23.75 8.82 -1.43
N VAL A 582 -22.62 8.15 -1.17
CA VAL A 582 -22.52 7.04 -0.21
C VAL A 582 -21.62 7.47 0.93
N SER A 583 -22.18 7.47 2.15
CA SER A 583 -21.46 7.80 3.38
C SER A 583 -20.70 6.58 3.91
N CYS A 584 -21.37 5.43 3.95
CA CYS A 584 -20.80 4.15 4.37
C CYS A 584 -21.45 2.99 3.63
N THR A 585 -20.85 1.81 3.76
CA THR A 585 -21.43 0.56 3.27
C THR A 585 -21.48 -0.46 4.40
N MET A 586 -22.36 -1.44 4.23
CA MET A 586 -22.44 -2.61 5.09
C MET A 586 -22.45 -3.85 4.22
N THR A 587 -21.80 -4.92 4.68
CA THR A 587 -21.82 -6.22 3.99
C THR A 587 -22.89 -7.11 4.62
N ILE A 588 -23.80 -7.64 3.81
CA ILE A 588 -24.86 -8.56 4.23
C ILE A 588 -24.89 -9.70 3.23
N SER A 589 -24.75 -10.95 3.70
CA SER A 589 -24.79 -12.14 2.84
C SER A 589 -23.88 -12.07 1.61
N GLY A 590 -22.71 -11.41 1.74
CA GLY A 590 -21.76 -11.23 0.63
C GLY A 590 -22.01 -10.00 -0.26
N GLU A 591 -23.14 -9.29 -0.08
CA GLU A 591 -23.49 -8.10 -0.86
C GLU A 591 -23.25 -6.79 -0.09
N LEU A 592 -22.91 -5.71 -0.81
CA LEU A 592 -22.76 -4.38 -0.22
C LEU A 592 -24.08 -3.60 -0.27
N LEU A 593 -24.58 -3.20 0.89
CA LEU A 593 -25.67 -2.23 1.03
C LEU A 593 -25.09 -0.82 1.22
N PRO A 594 -25.23 0.09 0.23
CA PRO A 594 -24.77 1.47 0.34
C PRO A 594 -25.74 2.34 1.16
N ILE A 595 -25.23 3.08 2.12
CA ILE A 595 -26.00 4.01 2.96
C ILE A 595 -25.63 5.46 2.61
N GLY A 596 -26.65 6.28 2.37
CA GLY A 596 -26.51 7.69 2.04
C GLY A 596 -26.21 8.57 3.26
N PRO A 597 -25.85 9.84 3.06
CA PRO A 597 -25.63 10.80 4.15
C PRO A 597 -26.88 11.05 5.02
N ASP A 598 -28.08 10.80 4.49
CA ASP A 598 -29.35 10.82 5.23
C ASP A 598 -29.52 9.62 6.19
N GLY A 599 -28.62 8.63 6.11
CA GLY A 599 -28.67 7.40 6.87
C GLY A 599 -29.74 6.43 6.37
N LEU A 600 -30.16 6.55 5.10
CA LEU A 600 -31.03 5.59 4.40
C LEU A 600 -30.25 4.85 3.32
N PRO A 601 -30.66 3.62 2.96
CA PRO A 601 -30.10 2.94 1.80
C PRO A 601 -30.25 3.77 0.52
N THR A 602 -29.20 3.86 -0.29
CA THR A 602 -29.26 4.59 -1.55
C THR A 602 -29.93 3.79 -2.67
N ARG A 603 -30.08 2.47 -2.47
CA ARG A 603 -30.81 1.51 -3.32
C ARG A 603 -31.87 0.77 -2.49
N GLY A 604 -32.70 -0.03 -3.16
CA GLY A 604 -33.62 -0.95 -2.47
C GLY A 604 -32.87 -1.91 -1.54
N LEU A 605 -33.59 -2.46 -0.55
CA LEU A 605 -33.05 -3.50 0.31
C LEU A 605 -32.82 -4.77 -0.51
N PRO A 606 -31.78 -5.57 -0.19
CA PRO A 606 -31.48 -6.80 -0.91
C PRO A 606 -32.62 -7.82 -0.80
N GLU A 607 -32.70 -8.75 -1.75
CA GLU A 607 -33.66 -9.85 -1.68
C GLU A 607 -33.42 -10.69 -0.42
N GLY A 608 -34.49 -11.03 0.31
CA GLY A 608 -34.38 -11.76 1.58
C GLY A 608 -33.98 -10.92 2.80
N TRP A 609 -34.01 -9.58 2.71
CA TRP A 609 -33.79 -8.69 3.86
C TRP A 609 -34.70 -9.03 5.06
N ASP A 610 -34.09 -9.23 6.23
CA ASP A 610 -34.82 -9.41 7.49
C ASP A 610 -35.20 -8.03 8.08
N PRO A 611 -36.51 -7.67 8.15
CA PRO A 611 -36.95 -6.40 8.71
C PRO A 611 -36.69 -6.27 10.22
N GLU A 612 -36.36 -7.37 10.90
CA GLU A 612 -36.01 -7.37 12.32
C GLU A 612 -34.51 -7.23 12.60
N GLN A 613 -33.67 -7.28 11.56
CA GLN A 613 -32.23 -7.07 11.70
C GLN A 613 -31.90 -5.63 12.11
N THR A 614 -31.04 -5.49 13.12
CA THR A 614 -30.55 -4.19 13.60
C THR A 614 -29.18 -3.87 13.00
N VAL A 615 -29.03 -2.66 12.51
CA VAL A 615 -27.82 -2.13 11.88
C VAL A 615 -27.29 -0.97 12.70
N VAL A 616 -25.98 -0.91 12.93
CA VAL A 616 -25.36 0.23 13.61
C VAL A 616 -24.88 1.26 12.60
N LEU A 617 -25.41 2.48 12.72
CA LEU A 617 -24.99 3.63 11.92
C LEU A 617 -24.23 4.62 12.79
N ARG A 618 -23.17 5.19 12.24
CA ARG A 618 -22.52 6.41 12.76
C ARG A 618 -23.14 7.61 12.07
N SER A 619 -23.62 8.57 12.85
CA SER A 619 -24.16 9.83 12.34
C SER A 619 -23.56 11.04 13.06
N GLY A 620 -23.54 12.18 12.37
CA GLY A 620 -22.91 13.43 12.85
C GLY A 620 -21.39 13.47 12.65
N GLU A 621 -20.83 14.68 12.76
CA GLU A 621 -19.39 14.96 12.78
C GLU A 621 -19.05 15.86 13.99
N GLY A 622 -17.84 15.72 14.55
CA GLY A 622 -17.37 16.54 15.66
C GLY A 622 -18.21 16.38 16.93
N GLU A 623 -18.65 17.50 17.53
CA GLU A 623 -19.41 17.53 18.79
C GLU A 623 -20.82 16.90 18.70
N GLY A 624 -21.27 16.54 17.49
CA GLY A 624 -22.54 15.88 17.22
C GLY A 624 -22.44 14.38 16.92
N GLU A 625 -21.25 13.76 17.04
CA GLU A 625 -21.07 12.34 16.75
C GLU A 625 -21.93 11.46 17.64
N MET A 626 -22.65 10.54 17.00
CA MET A 626 -23.50 9.56 17.66
C MET A 626 -23.52 8.23 16.91
N LEU A 627 -23.81 7.17 17.66
CA LEU A 627 -24.09 5.84 17.13
C LEU A 627 -25.57 5.55 17.30
N GLN A 628 -26.18 4.94 16.29
CA GLN A 628 -27.60 4.58 16.30
C GLN A 628 -27.76 3.14 15.83
N GLY A 629 -28.45 2.33 16.63
CA GLY A 629 -29.01 1.07 16.15
C GLY A 629 -30.31 1.35 15.42
N VAL A 630 -30.42 0.94 14.17
CA VAL A 630 -31.58 1.18 13.31
C VAL A 630 -32.07 -0.10 12.64
N LYS A 631 -33.37 -0.17 12.40
CA LYS A 631 -34.01 -1.17 11.55
C LYS A 631 -34.51 -0.50 10.28
N PHE A 632 -34.37 -1.18 9.14
CA PHE A 632 -34.92 -0.72 7.87
C PHE A 632 -36.15 -1.55 7.50
N ARG A 633 -37.25 -0.88 7.16
CA ARG A 633 -38.51 -1.52 6.73
C ARG A 633 -39.00 -0.91 5.42
N ALA A 634 -39.42 -1.75 4.48
CA ALA A 634 -40.07 -1.30 3.25
C ALA A 634 -41.57 -1.06 3.51
N THR A 635 -42.13 0.04 3.01
CA THR A 635 -43.53 0.42 3.26
C THR A 635 -44.58 -0.22 2.33
N GLY A 636 -44.16 -1.00 1.33
CA GLY A 636 -45.06 -1.66 0.36
C GLY A 636 -45.06 -3.17 0.47
N GLU A 637 -46.23 -3.81 0.36
CA GLU A 637 -46.36 -5.26 0.19
C GLU A 637 -45.63 -5.69 -1.09
N GLY A 638 -44.64 -6.59 -0.98
CA GLY A 638 -43.84 -7.07 -2.10
C GLY A 638 -42.52 -6.34 -2.38
N GLY A 639 -41.99 -5.54 -1.44
CA GLY A 639 -40.59 -5.07 -1.49
C GLY A 639 -40.29 -3.84 -2.35
N GLY A 640 -41.27 -3.30 -3.09
CA GLY A 640 -41.11 -2.12 -3.95
C GLY A 640 -41.38 -0.75 -3.30
N GLY A 641 -41.64 -0.69 -1.99
CA GLY A 641 -42.00 0.53 -1.27
C GLY A 641 -40.80 1.38 -0.81
N ALA A 642 -41.07 2.61 -0.33
CA ALA A 642 -40.03 3.47 0.25
C ALA A 642 -39.46 2.84 1.54
N VAL A 643 -38.14 2.86 1.70
CA VAL A 643 -37.46 2.35 2.91
C VAL A 643 -37.58 3.37 4.04
N VAL A 644 -38.09 2.95 5.18
CA VAL A 644 -38.19 3.74 6.41
C VAL A 644 -37.16 3.25 7.42
N ARG A 645 -36.49 4.21 8.06
CA ARG A 645 -35.55 3.99 9.15
C ARG A 645 -36.25 4.11 10.50
N GLN A 646 -36.20 3.06 11.31
CA GLN A 646 -36.66 3.05 12.69
C GLN A 646 -35.45 3.01 13.62
N VAL A 647 -35.30 4.01 14.51
CA VAL A 647 -34.20 4.06 15.49
C VAL A 647 -34.60 3.22 16.71
N MET A 648 -33.76 2.26 17.08
CA MET A 648 -33.97 1.35 18.23
C MET A 648 -33.24 1.85 19.48
N TRP A 649 -32.00 2.29 19.31
CA TRP A 649 -31.18 2.86 20.38
C TRP A 649 -30.25 3.93 19.81
N GLN A 650 -29.78 4.82 20.68
CA GLN A 650 -28.80 5.85 20.31
C GLN A 650 -27.79 6.08 21.44
N LEU A 651 -26.54 6.24 21.07
CA LEU A 651 -25.44 6.63 21.95
C LEU A 651 -24.84 7.93 21.43
N ARG A 652 -25.06 9.02 22.16
CA ARG A 652 -24.48 10.34 21.83
C ARG A 652 -23.17 10.52 22.57
N MET A 653 -22.11 10.91 21.85
CA MET A 653 -20.84 11.23 22.48
C MET A 653 -20.95 12.52 23.30
N ARG A 654 -20.23 12.58 24.42
CA ARG A 654 -20.17 13.81 25.24
C ARG A 654 -19.39 14.89 24.47
N PRO A 655 -19.73 16.18 24.63
CA PRO A 655 -18.95 17.26 24.03
C PRO A 655 -17.46 17.12 24.39
N GLY A 656 -16.57 17.28 23.41
CA GLY A 656 -15.13 17.12 23.56
C GLY A 656 -14.57 15.70 23.31
N LEU A 657 -15.41 14.66 23.32
CA LEU A 657 -15.00 13.31 22.89
C LEU A 657 -15.11 13.18 21.37
N LYS A 658 -14.02 12.76 20.72
CA LYS A 658 -13.97 12.46 19.30
C LYS A 658 -13.79 10.96 19.07
N MET A 659 -14.62 10.33 18.23
CA MET A 659 -14.48 8.91 17.92
C MET A 659 -13.35 8.68 16.92
N THR A 660 -12.34 7.92 17.34
CA THR A 660 -11.11 7.68 16.59
C THR A 660 -11.10 6.34 15.86
N THR A 661 -11.64 5.28 16.48
CA THR A 661 -11.65 3.94 15.88
C THR A 661 -12.95 3.20 16.24
N VAL A 662 -13.47 2.45 15.27
CA VAL A 662 -14.52 1.44 15.48
C VAL A 662 -13.96 0.12 14.97
N ALA A 663 -13.99 -0.92 15.81
CA ALA A 663 -13.57 -2.27 15.42
C ALA A 663 -14.74 -3.23 15.56
N THR A 664 -14.94 -4.08 14.56
CA THR A 664 -16.01 -5.08 14.50
C THR A 664 -15.41 -6.47 14.34
N LEU A 665 -16.14 -7.49 14.77
CA LEU A 665 -15.81 -8.87 14.42
C LEU A 665 -16.02 -9.08 12.91
N PRO A 666 -15.15 -9.85 12.23
CA PRO A 666 -15.40 -10.28 10.85
C PRO A 666 -16.70 -11.10 10.74
N VAL A 667 -17.44 -10.92 9.63
CA VAL A 667 -18.77 -11.53 9.42
C VAL A 667 -18.70 -13.06 9.35
N ASP A 668 -17.66 -13.59 8.71
CA ASP A 668 -17.40 -15.01 8.47
C ASP A 668 -16.41 -15.59 9.50
N GLU A 669 -16.38 -15.03 10.72
CA GLU A 669 -15.51 -15.52 11.78
C GLU A 669 -16.03 -16.84 12.40
N ALA A 670 -15.23 -17.90 12.31
CA ALA A 670 -15.50 -19.17 13.00
C ALA A 670 -14.80 -19.24 14.38
N VAL A 671 -15.47 -19.88 15.34
CA VAL A 671 -14.94 -20.14 16.69
C VAL A 671 -15.02 -21.63 16.98
N ALA A 672 -13.86 -22.29 17.09
CA ALA A 672 -13.80 -23.74 17.26
C ALA A 672 -14.16 -24.23 18.68
N SER A 673 -13.95 -23.40 19.70
CA SER A 673 -14.19 -23.78 21.10
C SER A 673 -14.86 -22.67 21.90
N ILE A 674 -15.96 -23.02 22.57
CA ILE A 674 -16.75 -22.15 23.46
C ILE A 674 -16.04 -21.77 24.76
N GLY A 675 -14.98 -22.49 25.12
CA GLY A 675 -14.29 -22.33 26.40
C GLY A 675 -12.81 -22.60 26.28
N ARG A 676 -12.05 -22.13 27.27
CA ARG A 676 -10.62 -22.38 27.40
C ARG A 676 -10.38 -23.33 28.56
N VAL A 677 -9.73 -24.46 28.27
CA VAL A 677 -9.36 -25.45 29.30
C VAL A 677 -8.14 -24.93 30.05
N LEU A 678 -8.24 -24.87 31.38
CA LEU A 678 -7.19 -24.46 32.28
C LEU A 678 -6.28 -25.65 32.63
N GLY A 679 -5.09 -25.37 33.16
CA GLY A 679 -4.15 -26.42 33.56
C GLY A 679 -4.66 -27.41 34.61
N ASP A 680 -5.70 -27.05 35.37
CA ASP A 680 -6.39 -27.91 36.33
C ASP A 680 -7.62 -28.65 35.74
N ARG A 681 -7.79 -28.62 34.41
CA ARG A 681 -8.87 -29.23 33.62
C ARG A 681 -10.25 -28.60 33.78
N ARG A 682 -10.37 -27.46 34.48
CA ARG A 682 -11.58 -26.67 34.48
C ARG A 682 -11.67 -25.82 33.22
N VAL A 683 -12.85 -25.31 32.90
CA VAL A 683 -13.12 -24.55 31.69
C VAL A 683 -13.51 -23.12 32.01
N LEU A 684 -12.83 -22.16 31.41
CA LEU A 684 -13.23 -20.77 31.42
C LEU A 684 -14.03 -20.46 30.16
N TYR A 685 -15.34 -20.25 30.29
CA TYR A 685 -16.24 -20.02 29.15
C TYR A 685 -16.03 -18.63 28.55
N LYS A 686 -15.85 -18.59 27.23
CA LYS A 686 -15.61 -17.36 26.48
C LYS A 686 -16.91 -16.59 26.32
N TYR A 687 -16.88 -15.28 26.50
CA TYR A 687 -18.02 -14.46 26.15
C TYR A 687 -18.04 -14.25 24.63
N LEU A 688 -18.95 -14.94 23.95
CA LEU A 688 -19.07 -14.91 22.48
C LEU A 688 -20.36 -14.18 22.09
N ASN A 689 -20.22 -12.97 21.56
CA ASN A 689 -21.34 -12.19 21.05
C ASN A 689 -20.96 -11.62 19.68
N SER A 690 -21.55 -12.18 18.62
CA SER A 690 -21.31 -11.77 17.22
C SER A 690 -21.76 -10.34 16.93
N ASN A 691 -22.63 -9.78 17.78
CA ASN A 691 -23.16 -8.43 17.62
C ASN A 691 -22.32 -7.38 18.37
N SER A 692 -21.21 -7.78 18.99
CA SER A 692 -20.33 -6.86 19.71
C SER A 692 -19.44 -6.06 18.78
N PHE A 693 -19.25 -4.79 19.11
CA PHE A 693 -18.31 -3.91 18.43
C PHE A 693 -17.65 -2.96 19.44
N LEU A 694 -16.43 -2.55 19.12
CA LEU A 694 -15.59 -1.71 19.97
C LEU A 694 -15.55 -0.29 19.45
N VAL A 695 -15.63 0.67 20.35
CA VAL A 695 -15.54 2.11 20.05
C VAL A 695 -14.44 2.73 20.90
N ALA A 696 -13.47 3.34 20.23
CA ALA A 696 -12.42 4.14 20.87
C ALA A 696 -12.70 5.63 20.62
N SER A 697 -12.66 6.42 21.69
CA SER A 697 -12.84 7.87 21.64
C SER A 697 -11.81 8.60 22.49
N THR A 698 -11.31 9.72 21.99
CA THR A 698 -10.29 10.54 22.65
C THR A 698 -10.87 11.86 23.12
N ASP A 699 -10.49 12.29 24.32
CA ASP A 699 -10.73 13.63 24.86
C ASP A 699 -9.40 14.38 24.90
N GLU A 700 -9.30 15.44 24.09
CA GLU A 700 -8.07 16.21 23.96
C GLU A 700 -7.76 17.05 25.20
N ALA A 701 -8.78 17.66 25.81
CA ALA A 701 -8.63 18.50 26.98
C ALA A 701 -8.25 17.67 28.22
N ALA A 702 -8.87 16.50 28.38
CA ALA A 702 -8.59 15.60 29.49
C ALA A 702 -7.37 14.68 29.25
N ARG A 703 -6.85 14.61 28.01
CA ARG A 703 -5.84 13.64 27.57
C ARG A 703 -6.23 12.21 27.96
N THR A 704 -7.43 11.80 27.56
CA THR A 704 -7.94 10.45 27.87
C THR A 704 -8.39 9.72 26.62
N LEU A 705 -8.23 8.39 26.64
CA LEU A 705 -8.78 7.47 25.66
C LEU A 705 -9.84 6.61 26.37
N SER A 706 -11.09 6.70 25.92
CA SER A 706 -12.19 5.85 26.35
C SER A 706 -12.39 4.73 25.34
N VAL A 707 -12.31 3.48 25.78
CA VAL A 707 -12.57 2.28 24.98
C VAL A 707 -13.84 1.62 25.52
N GLN A 708 -14.85 1.48 24.68
CA GLN A 708 -16.16 0.94 25.05
C GLN A 708 -16.52 -0.23 24.12
N LEU A 709 -16.87 -1.37 24.70
CA LEU A 709 -17.45 -2.51 24.01
C LEU A 709 -18.96 -2.40 24.11
N LEU A 710 -19.65 -2.40 22.97
CA LEU A 710 -21.09 -2.26 22.89
C LEU A 710 -21.73 -3.45 22.18
N ASP A 711 -22.96 -3.76 22.55
CA ASP A 711 -23.83 -4.67 21.81
C ASP A 711 -24.60 -3.89 20.73
N GLY A 712 -24.44 -4.30 19.47
CA GLY A 712 -25.04 -3.64 18.30
C GLY A 712 -26.55 -3.75 18.19
N VAL A 713 -27.16 -4.73 18.85
CA VAL A 713 -28.62 -4.95 18.79
C VAL A 713 -29.33 -4.12 19.86
N SER A 714 -28.85 -4.17 21.10
CA SER A 714 -29.45 -3.50 22.25
C SER A 714 -28.91 -2.10 22.54
N GLY A 715 -27.68 -1.80 22.11
CA GLY A 715 -26.96 -0.57 22.48
C GLY A 715 -26.37 -0.60 23.89
N GLN A 716 -26.42 -1.74 24.59
CA GLN A 716 -25.86 -1.88 25.93
C GLN A 716 -24.33 -1.78 25.91
N VAL A 717 -23.76 -1.02 26.85
CA VAL A 717 -22.31 -1.01 27.09
C VAL A 717 -21.94 -2.26 27.88
N LEU A 718 -21.21 -3.17 27.25
CA LEU A 718 -20.80 -4.46 27.81
C LEU A 718 -19.54 -4.33 28.68
N ALA A 719 -18.59 -3.53 28.25
CA ALA A 719 -17.37 -3.21 28.98
C ALA A 719 -16.91 -1.79 28.65
N ALA A 720 -16.30 -1.09 29.60
CA ALA A 720 -15.77 0.26 29.38
C ALA A 720 -14.45 0.44 30.13
N GLN A 721 -13.48 1.05 29.45
CA GLN A 721 -12.14 1.32 29.97
C GLN A 721 -11.75 2.76 29.65
N VAL A 722 -11.07 3.42 30.58
CA VAL A 722 -10.56 4.79 30.38
C VAL A 722 -9.07 4.80 30.68
N HIS A 723 -8.27 5.15 29.68
CA HIS A 723 -6.84 5.31 29.78
C HIS A 723 -6.49 6.79 29.91
N ARG A 724 -5.91 7.18 31.05
CA ARG A 724 -5.47 8.55 31.31
C ARG A 724 -4.07 8.79 30.75
N GLY A 725 -3.81 10.01 30.30
CA GLY A 725 -2.52 10.40 29.72
C GLY A 725 -2.34 9.96 28.27
N ALA A 726 -3.40 9.51 27.58
CA ALA A 726 -3.33 9.18 26.16
C ALA A 726 -3.10 10.46 25.34
N ASP A 727 -2.19 10.39 24.37
CA ASP A 727 -1.91 11.51 23.47
C ASP A 727 -2.91 11.51 22.30
N PRO A 728 -3.83 12.50 22.23
CA PRO A 728 -4.87 12.55 21.19
C PRO A 728 -4.31 12.93 19.81
N SER A 729 -3.08 13.47 19.74
CA SER A 729 -2.45 13.86 18.47
C SER A 729 -1.90 12.66 17.70
N LEU A 730 -1.70 11.53 18.38
CA LEU A 730 -1.17 10.30 17.80
C LEU A 730 -2.31 9.31 17.53
N PRO A 731 -2.28 8.57 16.40
CA PRO A 731 -3.37 7.66 16.08
C PRO A 731 -3.58 6.57 17.13
N VAL A 732 -4.83 6.14 17.27
CA VAL A 732 -5.24 4.96 18.06
C VAL A 732 -5.58 3.85 17.06
N SER A 733 -5.20 2.62 17.36
CA SER A 733 -5.55 1.47 16.53
C SER A 733 -6.10 0.36 17.41
N CYS A 734 -7.28 -0.15 17.08
CA CYS A 734 -7.91 -1.23 17.82
C CYS A 734 -8.38 -2.33 16.88
N THR A 735 -8.39 -3.56 17.36
CA THR A 735 -8.95 -4.72 16.66
C THR A 735 -9.66 -5.64 17.65
N MET A 736 -10.57 -6.46 17.16
CA MET A 736 -11.31 -7.43 17.96
C MET A 736 -11.36 -8.77 17.22
N ALA A 737 -11.31 -9.85 17.99
CA ALA A 737 -11.35 -11.21 17.48
C ALA A 737 -11.94 -12.12 18.57
N GLU A 738 -12.86 -12.99 18.20
CA GLU A 738 -13.42 -14.00 19.10
C GLU A 738 -13.99 -13.37 20.37
N ASN A 739 -13.31 -13.55 21.50
CA ASN A 739 -13.68 -13.07 22.81
C ASN A 739 -12.69 -12.04 23.37
N TRP A 740 -11.84 -11.45 22.54
CA TRP A 740 -10.84 -10.50 22.99
C TRP A 740 -10.69 -9.31 22.04
N TYR A 741 -10.20 -8.21 22.58
CA TYR A 741 -9.84 -7.03 21.80
C TYR A 741 -8.52 -6.45 22.26
N ALA A 742 -7.86 -5.73 21.37
CA ALA A 742 -6.61 -5.06 21.64
C ALA A 742 -6.62 -3.63 21.09
N CYS A 743 -6.05 -2.70 21.84
CA CYS A 743 -5.89 -1.31 21.44
C CYS A 743 -4.44 -0.85 21.66
N ALA A 744 -3.85 -0.26 20.64
CA ALA A 744 -2.53 0.35 20.65
C ALA A 744 -2.64 1.89 20.57
N PHE A 745 -1.93 2.59 21.45
CA PHE A 745 -1.91 4.04 21.52
C PHE A 745 -0.61 4.53 22.17
N PHE A 746 -0.35 5.84 22.12
CA PHE A 746 0.74 6.45 22.87
C PHE A 746 0.19 7.12 24.12
N GLY A 747 0.84 6.91 25.26
CA GLY A 747 0.40 7.48 26.52
C GLY A 747 1.56 7.91 27.41
N ASP A 748 1.30 8.94 28.21
CA ASP A 748 2.11 9.45 29.31
C ASP A 748 1.32 9.27 30.62
N TYR A 749 1.39 8.05 31.17
CA TYR A 749 0.60 7.65 32.31
C TYR A 749 1.33 7.90 33.62
N ALA A 750 0.81 8.81 34.45
CA ALA A 750 1.30 8.98 35.82
C ALA A 750 0.89 7.77 36.69
N LEU A 751 1.86 7.14 37.34
CA LEU A 751 1.64 6.01 38.23
C LEU A 751 0.89 6.45 39.49
N ASP A 752 -0.15 5.69 39.86
CA ASP A 752 -0.93 5.90 41.08
C ASP A 752 -0.28 5.22 42.31
N ASP A 753 1.05 5.26 42.39
CA ASP A 753 1.85 4.67 43.47
C ASP A 753 2.46 5.73 44.40
N LYS A 754 2.06 7.00 44.22
CA LYS A 754 2.56 8.18 44.94
C LYS A 754 4.07 8.43 44.77
N THR A 755 4.73 7.76 43.82
CA THR A 755 6.16 7.97 43.55
C THR A 755 6.42 9.15 42.61
N GLY A 756 5.37 9.71 42.00
CA GLY A 756 5.48 10.79 41.02
C GLY A 756 6.09 10.35 39.68
N ARG A 757 6.24 9.04 39.45
CA ARG A 757 6.77 8.48 38.22
C ARG A 757 5.67 8.42 37.15
N ALA A 758 6.08 8.55 35.88
CA ALA A 758 5.19 8.35 34.74
C ALA A 758 5.77 7.30 33.78
N ILE A 759 4.89 6.55 33.13
CA ILE A 759 5.19 5.62 32.05
C ILE A 759 4.81 6.32 30.75
N LYS A 760 5.83 6.80 30.04
CA LYS A 760 5.70 7.41 28.72
C LYS A 760 6.14 6.43 27.64
N GLY A 761 5.28 6.18 26.66
CA GLY A 761 5.63 5.31 25.54
C GLY A 761 4.42 4.77 24.78
N HIS A 762 4.71 3.89 23.82
CA HIS A 762 3.69 3.13 23.11
C HIS A 762 3.15 2.02 24.01
N GLN A 763 1.82 1.93 24.08
CA GLN A 763 1.11 0.98 24.91
C GLN A 763 0.21 0.11 24.05
N LEU A 764 0.18 -1.18 24.36
CA LEU A 764 -0.77 -2.16 23.84
C LEU A 764 -1.58 -2.68 25.03
N VAL A 765 -2.89 -2.43 25.02
CA VAL A 765 -3.82 -2.98 26.02
C VAL A 765 -4.61 -4.10 25.38
N VAL A 766 -4.60 -5.27 26.02
CA VAL A 766 -5.33 -6.46 25.55
C VAL A 766 -6.32 -6.87 26.63
N THR A 767 -7.55 -7.16 26.20
CA THR A 767 -8.67 -7.53 27.07
C THR A 767 -9.32 -8.81 26.59
N ASP A 768 -9.42 -9.79 27.48
CA ASP A 768 -10.21 -11.01 27.28
C ASP A 768 -11.57 -10.90 27.95
N LEU A 769 -12.59 -11.47 27.32
CA LEU A 769 -13.97 -11.48 27.77
C LEU A 769 -14.40 -12.93 28.08
N TYR A 770 -14.86 -13.15 29.29
CA TYR A 770 -15.35 -14.45 29.76
C TYR A 770 -16.79 -14.32 30.28
N GLU A 771 -17.58 -15.38 30.20
CA GLU A 771 -18.96 -15.39 30.73
C GLU A 771 -18.98 -15.23 32.25
N SER A 772 -17.94 -15.70 32.94
CA SER A 772 -17.77 -15.49 34.37
C SER A 772 -16.29 -15.45 34.79
N LEU A 773 -16.04 -14.95 36.00
CA LEU A 773 -14.71 -14.99 36.64
C LEU A 773 -14.35 -16.42 37.10
N HIS A 774 -15.33 -17.29 37.33
CA HIS A 774 -15.11 -18.59 37.95
C HIS A 774 -15.02 -19.69 36.89
N PRO A 775 -13.99 -20.56 36.95
CA PRO A 775 -13.94 -21.73 36.08
C PRO A 775 -15.16 -22.64 36.29
N ASP A 776 -15.58 -23.35 35.24
CA ASP A 776 -16.77 -24.21 35.16
C ASP A 776 -18.09 -23.49 35.47
N SER A 777 -18.13 -22.17 35.29
CA SER A 777 -19.35 -21.37 35.47
C SER A 777 -19.64 -20.49 34.26
N ARG A 778 -20.86 -20.60 33.74
CA ARG A 778 -21.43 -19.75 32.68
C ARG A 778 -22.13 -18.50 33.21
N GLY A 779 -21.92 -18.20 34.49
CA GLY A 779 -22.54 -17.06 35.15
C GLY A 779 -24.08 -17.10 35.04
N PRO A 780 -24.73 -15.96 34.73
CA PRO A 780 -26.18 -15.87 34.55
C PRO A 780 -26.80 -16.79 33.48
N LEU A 781 -26.02 -17.27 32.49
CA LEU A 781 -26.56 -18.13 31.43
C LEU A 781 -26.88 -19.54 31.92
N GLY A 782 -26.21 -20.03 32.97
CA GLY A 782 -26.38 -21.39 33.47
C GLY A 782 -26.30 -22.44 32.34
N GLU A 783 -27.32 -23.28 32.23
CA GLU A 783 -27.44 -24.35 31.23
C GLU A 783 -28.06 -23.87 29.90
N ALA A 784 -28.26 -22.57 29.69
CA ALA A 784 -28.91 -22.04 28.49
C ALA A 784 -28.10 -22.36 27.23
N VAL A 785 -28.74 -23.00 26.25
CA VAL A 785 -28.11 -23.34 24.97
C VAL A 785 -27.98 -22.10 24.08
N ASN A 786 -28.94 -21.17 24.18
CA ASN A 786 -29.02 -19.96 23.39
C ASN A 786 -28.95 -18.72 24.30
N SER A 787 -28.44 -17.62 23.76
CA SER A 787 -28.44 -16.30 24.39
C SER A 787 -28.92 -15.26 23.39
N SER A 788 -29.81 -14.36 23.80
CA SER A 788 -30.21 -13.20 23.02
C SER A 788 -29.64 -11.92 23.61
N SER A 789 -29.20 -11.00 22.75
CA SER A 789 -28.84 -9.62 23.14
C SER A 789 -30.01 -8.83 23.75
N LEU A 790 -31.26 -9.32 23.62
CA LEU A 790 -32.47 -8.62 24.08
C LEU A 790 -33.09 -9.19 25.36
N ASP A 791 -32.74 -10.43 25.77
CA ASP A 791 -33.44 -11.15 26.85
C ASP A 791 -33.40 -10.49 28.25
N PRO A 792 -32.36 -9.74 28.67
CA PRO A 792 -32.44 -9.00 29.94
C PRO A 792 -33.16 -7.65 29.82
N ILE A 793 -33.48 -7.19 28.60
CA ILE A 793 -34.03 -5.85 28.32
C ILE A 793 -35.54 -5.92 28.00
N SER A 794 -35.98 -7.02 27.39
CA SER A 794 -37.38 -7.23 26.99
C SER A 794 -38.33 -7.46 28.17
N ASP A 795 -37.85 -8.04 29.28
CA ASP A 795 -38.63 -8.24 30.50
C ASP A 795 -37.86 -7.81 31.77
N PRO A 796 -37.96 -6.52 32.17
CA PRO A 796 -37.32 -6.01 33.38
C PRO A 796 -37.91 -6.58 34.69
N THR A 797 -39.03 -7.32 34.63
CA THR A 797 -39.69 -7.94 35.78
C THR A 797 -39.32 -9.39 36.00
N ALA A 798 -38.69 -10.04 35.01
CA ALA A 798 -38.27 -11.44 35.07
C ALA A 798 -37.13 -11.73 36.07
N GLY A 799 -36.55 -10.70 36.71
CA GLY A 799 -35.44 -10.86 37.65
C GLY A 799 -34.15 -11.38 36.99
N LEU A 800 -34.07 -11.34 35.66
CA LEU A 800 -32.91 -11.77 34.89
C LEU A 800 -31.78 -10.75 35.06
N THR A 801 -30.67 -11.17 35.67
CA THR A 801 -29.46 -10.35 35.75
C THR A 801 -28.85 -10.15 34.37
N PRO A 802 -28.47 -8.93 33.96
CA PRO A 802 -27.81 -8.69 32.68
C PRO A 802 -26.56 -9.57 32.53
N HIS A 803 -26.44 -10.27 31.39
CA HIS A 803 -25.29 -11.11 31.08
C HIS A 803 -24.12 -10.23 30.57
N LEU A 804 -23.41 -9.62 31.52
CA LEU A 804 -22.21 -8.82 31.26
C LEU A 804 -20.94 -9.68 31.29
N PRO A 805 -19.98 -9.46 30.39
CA PRO A 805 -18.71 -10.19 30.39
C PRO A 805 -17.86 -9.84 31.61
N TRP A 806 -17.14 -10.83 32.11
CA TRP A 806 -15.96 -10.61 32.93
C TRP A 806 -14.77 -10.24 32.04
N ALA A 807 -14.35 -8.97 32.10
CA ALA A 807 -13.24 -8.44 31.32
C ALA A 807 -11.92 -8.50 32.11
N THR A 808 -10.94 -9.26 31.61
CA THR A 808 -9.58 -9.31 32.17
C THR A 808 -8.61 -8.62 31.24
N SER A 809 -7.85 -7.64 31.75
CA SER A 809 -7.04 -6.76 30.89
C SER A 809 -5.64 -6.55 31.43
N HIS A 810 -4.66 -6.53 30.53
CA HIS A 810 -3.28 -6.11 30.82
C HIS A 810 -2.79 -5.10 29.79
N ALA A 811 -1.91 -4.22 30.24
CA ALA A 811 -1.19 -3.27 29.41
C ALA A 811 0.26 -3.73 29.21
N PHE A 812 0.79 -3.50 28.02
CA PHE A 812 2.18 -3.76 27.64
C PHE A 812 2.76 -2.48 27.06
N VAL A 813 4.02 -2.20 27.37
CA VAL A 813 4.81 -1.10 26.78
C VAL A 813 5.63 -1.68 25.63
N THR A 814 5.50 -1.11 24.44
CA THR A 814 6.24 -1.55 23.24
C THR A 814 7.35 -0.55 22.89
N SER A 815 8.40 -1.04 22.23
CA SER A 815 9.55 -0.20 21.82
C SER A 815 9.23 0.79 20.69
N GLN A 816 8.16 0.58 19.94
CA GLN A 816 7.73 1.37 18.80
C GLN A 816 6.19 1.25 18.60
N PRO A 817 5.54 2.13 17.82
CA PRO A 817 4.10 2.12 17.67
C PRO A 817 3.63 0.91 16.86
N LEU A 818 2.51 0.34 17.28
CA LEU A 818 1.74 -0.65 16.53
C LEU A 818 0.59 0.09 15.82
N ARG A 819 0.60 0.09 14.48
CA ARG A 819 -0.43 0.72 13.65
C ARG A 819 -1.24 -0.33 12.90
N GLN A 820 -2.49 0.02 12.55
CA GLN A 820 -3.38 -0.81 11.75
C GLN A 820 -3.51 -2.24 12.28
N LEU A 821 -3.92 -2.42 13.54
CA LEU A 821 -4.07 -3.74 14.13
C LEU A 821 -5.06 -4.61 13.33
N SER A 822 -4.67 -5.85 13.06
CA SER A 822 -5.50 -6.87 12.41
C SER A 822 -5.24 -8.23 13.05
N VAL A 823 -6.00 -9.26 12.66
CA VAL A 823 -5.90 -10.61 13.24
C VAL A 823 -5.89 -11.65 12.13
N SER A 824 -5.06 -12.69 12.31
CA SER A 824 -5.02 -13.85 11.41
C SER A 824 -6.36 -14.59 11.39
N ARG A 825 -6.76 -15.11 10.21
CA ARG A 825 -8.06 -15.79 10.04
C ARG A 825 -7.88 -17.16 9.39
N THR A 826 -8.49 -18.18 9.99
CA THR A 826 -8.50 -19.56 9.48
C THR A 826 -9.93 -20.05 9.35
N ARG A 827 -10.14 -21.09 8.55
CA ARG A 827 -11.46 -21.51 8.08
C ARG A 827 -12.41 -21.94 9.21
N GLN A 828 -11.88 -22.63 10.21
CA GLN A 828 -12.64 -23.19 11.34
C GLN A 828 -12.30 -22.49 12.67
N GLY A 829 -11.31 -21.60 12.69
CA GLY A 829 -10.88 -20.91 13.91
C GLY A 829 -10.27 -21.85 14.95
N VAL A 830 -9.64 -22.95 14.51
CA VAL A 830 -8.93 -23.92 15.36
C VAL A 830 -7.51 -23.44 15.65
N SER A 831 -6.83 -22.93 14.62
CA SER A 831 -5.49 -22.34 14.78
C SER A 831 -5.54 -21.12 15.70
N THR A 832 -4.50 -20.92 16.52
CA THR A 832 -4.45 -19.78 17.44
C THR A 832 -4.44 -18.47 16.66
N ARG A 833 -5.14 -17.44 17.14
CA ARG A 833 -5.16 -16.15 16.45
C ARG A 833 -3.92 -15.32 16.75
N GLN A 834 -3.25 -14.81 15.73
CA GLN A 834 -2.09 -13.94 15.83
C GLN A 834 -2.51 -12.48 15.63
N LEU A 835 -2.04 -11.58 16.51
CA LEU A 835 -2.25 -10.14 16.36
C LEU A 835 -1.22 -9.58 15.37
N ILE A 836 -1.69 -9.00 14.29
CA ILE A 836 -0.88 -8.44 13.21
C ILE A 836 -0.83 -6.93 13.37
N ALA A 837 0.35 -6.33 13.20
CA ALA A 837 0.53 -4.89 13.28
C ALA A 837 1.57 -4.39 12.28
N TYR A 838 1.41 -3.15 11.85
CA TYR A 838 2.42 -2.42 11.09
C TYR A 838 3.33 -1.61 12.02
N LEU A 839 4.64 -1.67 11.77
CA LEU A 839 5.70 -0.97 12.49
C LEU A 839 6.25 0.16 11.61
N PRO A 840 5.78 1.41 11.77
CA PRO A 840 6.13 2.50 10.85
C PRO A 840 7.58 2.98 10.96
N HIS A 841 8.27 2.74 12.09
CA HIS A 841 9.69 3.12 12.22
C HIS A 841 10.64 2.06 11.63
N ALA A 842 10.22 0.79 11.64
CA ALA A 842 10.98 -0.32 11.10
C ALA A 842 10.56 -0.69 9.67
N HIS A 843 9.51 -0.05 9.12
CA HIS A 843 8.86 -0.40 7.86
C HIS A 843 8.61 -1.90 7.73
N SER A 844 7.99 -2.49 8.76
CA SER A 844 7.89 -3.94 8.89
C SER A 844 6.51 -4.36 9.37
N VAL A 845 6.12 -5.59 9.02
CA VAL A 845 4.89 -6.21 9.50
C VAL A 845 5.25 -7.24 10.55
N ILE A 846 4.67 -7.13 11.75
CA ILE A 846 4.90 -8.07 12.85
C ILE A 846 3.64 -8.88 13.15
N GLY A 847 3.82 -10.16 13.48
CA GLY A 847 2.79 -11.02 14.03
C GLY A 847 3.07 -11.40 15.48
N LEU A 848 2.30 -10.88 16.43
CA LEU A 848 2.39 -11.18 17.85
C LEU A 848 1.55 -12.42 18.21
N ALA A 849 2.23 -13.45 18.71
CA ALA A 849 1.58 -14.69 19.14
C ALA A 849 0.69 -14.46 20.37
N ARG A 850 -0.47 -15.12 20.40
CA ARG A 850 -1.48 -14.92 21.44
C ARG A 850 -0.98 -15.14 22.87
N PRO A 851 -0.16 -16.15 23.19
CA PRO A 851 0.33 -16.36 24.56
C PRO A 851 1.21 -15.22 25.09
N LEU A 852 1.90 -14.48 24.20
CA LEU A 852 2.75 -13.35 24.59
C LEU A 852 1.91 -12.15 25.03
N ILE A 853 0.71 -11.97 24.49
CA ILE A 853 -0.16 -10.83 24.79
C ILE A 853 -1.36 -11.22 25.65
N ASP A 854 -1.31 -12.38 26.31
CA ASP A 854 -2.40 -12.89 27.14
C ASP A 854 -2.54 -12.11 28.46
N PRO A 855 -3.72 -11.57 28.79
CA PRO A 855 -3.93 -10.85 30.02
C PRO A 855 -3.98 -11.77 31.26
N ARG A 856 -3.94 -13.09 31.10
CA ARG A 856 -3.87 -14.05 32.24
C ARG A 856 -2.44 -14.41 32.63
N ARG A 857 -1.42 -13.82 32.00
CA ARG A 857 -0.01 -14.02 32.36
C ARG A 857 0.24 -13.70 33.85
N PRO A 858 0.88 -14.58 34.63
CA PRO A 858 1.08 -14.37 36.06
C PRO A 858 1.86 -13.09 36.39
N VAL A 859 1.29 -12.24 37.25
CA VAL A 859 1.88 -10.97 37.70
C VAL A 859 2.65 -11.19 39.01
N GLY A 860 3.89 -10.68 39.09
CA GLY A 860 4.68 -10.69 40.32
C GLY A 860 5.19 -12.06 40.78
N ARG A 861 4.93 -13.13 40.03
CA ARG A 861 5.41 -14.49 40.29
C ARG A 861 5.76 -15.23 39.01
N ASP A 862 6.52 -16.31 39.15
CA ASP A 862 6.76 -17.23 38.03
C ASP A 862 5.53 -18.12 37.77
N PRO A 863 5.34 -18.58 36.52
CA PRO A 863 4.23 -19.45 36.15
C PRO A 863 4.37 -20.81 36.81
N SER A 864 3.23 -21.38 37.22
CA SER A 864 3.16 -22.77 37.66
C SER A 864 3.40 -23.72 36.49
N ALA A 865 3.75 -24.98 36.80
CA ALA A 865 3.92 -26.02 35.78
C ALA A 865 2.65 -26.19 34.92
N ALA A 866 1.46 -26.12 35.55
CA ALA A 866 0.19 -26.22 34.83
C ALA A 866 -0.04 -25.05 33.87
N GLU A 867 0.23 -23.81 34.31
CA GLU A 867 0.10 -22.60 33.45
C GLU A 867 1.08 -22.62 32.28
N MET A 868 2.31 -23.11 32.50
CA MET A 868 3.34 -23.18 31.46
C MET A 868 3.10 -24.35 30.49
N GLU A 869 2.85 -25.56 31.00
CA GLU A 869 2.78 -26.77 30.17
C GLU A 869 1.42 -26.93 29.47
N ALA A 870 0.31 -26.55 30.11
CA ALA A 870 -1.02 -26.74 29.54
C ALA A 870 -1.54 -25.50 28.80
N GLU A 871 -1.20 -24.29 29.28
CA GLU A 871 -1.74 -23.03 28.74
C GLU A 871 -0.70 -22.17 28.01
N GLY A 872 0.60 -22.50 28.14
CA GLY A 872 1.68 -21.75 27.51
C GLY A 872 1.82 -20.31 28.03
N LEU A 873 1.43 -20.04 29.28
CA LEU A 873 1.43 -18.67 29.84
C LEU A 873 2.78 -18.32 30.48
N PRO A 874 3.57 -17.41 29.87
CA PRO A 874 4.80 -16.92 30.50
C PRO A 874 4.49 -15.90 31.59
N ARG A 875 5.45 -15.70 32.51
CA ARG A 875 5.40 -14.60 33.50
C ARG A 875 5.12 -13.27 32.81
N TYR A 876 4.24 -12.45 33.38
CA TYR A 876 3.96 -11.11 32.88
C TYR A 876 5.19 -10.20 33.06
N ALA A 877 5.49 -9.45 32.00
CA ALA A 877 6.44 -8.36 31.99
C ALA A 877 5.79 -7.15 31.32
N ALA A 878 5.91 -5.98 31.94
CA ALA A 878 5.30 -4.76 31.42
C ALA A 878 5.93 -4.34 30.07
N GLY A 879 7.23 -4.53 29.89
CA GLY A 879 7.89 -4.34 28.60
C GLY A 879 7.66 -5.53 27.68
N LEU A 880 7.10 -5.28 26.50
CA LEU A 880 7.00 -6.24 25.40
C LEU A 880 8.06 -5.91 24.37
N GLU A 881 9.14 -6.68 24.36
CA GLU A 881 10.17 -6.59 23.33
C GLU A 881 9.63 -7.15 22.01
N LEU A 882 9.76 -6.36 20.95
CA LEU A 882 9.36 -6.76 19.61
C LEU A 882 10.55 -7.47 18.95
N ASP A 883 10.56 -8.80 19.03
CA ASP A 883 11.62 -9.62 18.42
C ASP A 883 11.54 -9.56 16.88
N PRO A 884 12.60 -9.15 16.17
CA PRO A 884 12.66 -9.17 14.71
C PRO A 884 12.36 -10.54 14.08
N ARG A 885 12.54 -11.65 14.82
CA ARG A 885 12.15 -12.99 14.34
C ARG A 885 10.65 -13.14 14.12
N ALA A 886 9.84 -12.30 14.75
CA ALA A 886 8.39 -12.25 14.55
C ALA A 886 7.96 -11.35 13.38
N PHE A 887 8.91 -10.73 12.66
CA PHE A 887 8.61 -9.91 11.49
C PHE A 887 8.25 -10.81 10.31
N LEU A 888 7.00 -10.70 9.86
CA LEU A 888 6.47 -11.41 8.70
C LEU A 888 7.15 -10.93 7.41
N SER A 889 7.57 -9.66 7.36
CA SER A 889 8.25 -9.08 6.20
C SER A 889 9.76 -9.31 6.18
N HIS A 890 10.36 -9.93 7.21
CA HIS A 890 11.80 -10.20 7.32
C HIS A 890 12.67 -8.99 6.93
N GLU A 891 13.52 -9.10 5.89
CA GLU A 891 14.41 -8.03 5.40
C GLU A 891 13.72 -7.06 4.43
N ARG A 892 12.45 -7.31 4.05
CA ARG A 892 11.70 -6.41 3.17
C ARG A 892 11.26 -5.15 3.91
N ASP A 893 11.72 -4.03 3.39
CA ASP A 893 11.28 -2.68 3.76
C ASP A 893 9.87 -2.46 3.20
N VAL A 894 8.82 -2.59 4.01
CA VAL A 894 7.42 -2.49 3.59
C VAL A 894 6.86 -1.11 3.98
N LEU A 895 6.63 -0.25 2.99
CA LEU A 895 5.94 1.02 3.18
C LEU A 895 4.41 0.84 3.15
N ALA A 896 3.89 0.10 4.13
CA ALA A 896 2.45 -0.05 4.32
C ALA A 896 1.87 1.19 5.04
N GLY A 897 0.56 1.39 4.96
CA GLY A 897 -0.07 2.53 5.63
C GLY A 897 -1.59 2.57 5.61
N ALA A 898 -2.22 1.85 4.68
CA ALA A 898 -3.67 1.87 4.54
C ALA A 898 -4.36 0.77 5.36
N GLY A 899 -3.86 -0.48 5.33
CA GLY A 899 -4.46 -1.55 6.12
C GLY A 899 -3.94 -2.95 5.80
N PHE A 900 -4.63 -3.93 6.38
CA PHE A 900 -4.39 -5.36 6.16
C PHE A 900 -5.68 -6.04 5.72
N VAL A 901 -5.57 -7.06 4.87
CA VAL A 901 -6.65 -8.00 4.60
C VAL A 901 -6.14 -9.43 4.78
N ALA A 902 -6.82 -10.18 5.63
CA ALA A 902 -6.51 -11.57 5.92
C ALA A 902 -7.64 -12.47 5.40
N ALA A 903 -7.28 -13.55 4.71
CA ALA A 903 -8.21 -14.56 4.23
C ALA A 903 -7.78 -15.97 4.67
N PRO A 904 -8.72 -16.84 5.04
CA PRO A 904 -8.41 -18.23 5.36
C PRO A 904 -7.95 -18.98 4.11
N ALA A 905 -6.97 -19.87 4.25
CA ALA A 905 -6.69 -20.88 3.22
C ALA A 905 -7.72 -22.04 3.31
N ALA A 906 -7.67 -22.99 2.38
CA ALA A 906 -8.49 -24.19 2.48
C ALA A 906 -8.00 -25.11 3.60
N VAL A 907 -6.69 -25.08 3.87
CA VAL A 907 -6.03 -25.66 5.04
C VAL A 907 -6.25 -24.78 6.28
N GLU A 908 -6.41 -25.41 7.43
CA GLU A 908 -6.75 -24.73 8.68
C GLU A 908 -5.54 -24.08 9.35
N SER A 909 -4.33 -24.57 9.10
CA SER A 909 -3.11 -24.02 9.71
C SER A 909 -2.74 -22.63 9.20
N THR A 910 -3.19 -22.26 8.00
CA THR A 910 -2.62 -21.15 7.21
C THR A 910 -3.63 -20.05 6.90
N THR A 911 -3.18 -18.80 6.98
CA THR A 911 -3.89 -17.60 6.52
C THR A 911 -3.07 -16.88 5.46
N LEU A 912 -3.75 -16.27 4.49
CA LEU A 912 -3.15 -15.35 3.51
C LEU A 912 -3.29 -13.93 4.04
N LEU A 913 -2.17 -13.26 4.24
CA LEU A 913 -2.12 -11.88 4.72
C LEU A 913 -1.63 -10.97 3.60
N ALA A 914 -2.38 -9.91 3.30
CA ALA A 914 -1.93 -8.80 2.47
C ALA A 914 -1.86 -7.51 3.31
N ALA A 915 -0.74 -6.81 3.23
CA ALA A 915 -0.55 -5.46 3.73
C ALA A 915 -0.49 -4.50 2.53
N TYR A 916 -1.24 -3.39 2.59
CA TYR A 916 -1.33 -2.44 1.48
C TYR A 916 -1.21 -0.98 1.95
N GLY A 917 -0.69 -0.13 1.06
CA GLY A 917 -0.46 1.29 1.28
C GLY A 917 0.32 1.89 0.12
N VAL A 918 1.54 2.37 0.38
CA VAL A 918 2.47 2.71 -0.73
C VAL A 918 2.88 1.41 -1.43
N ASP A 919 3.21 0.40 -0.65
CA ASP A 919 3.54 -0.95 -1.13
C ASP A 919 2.35 -1.91 -1.05
N VAL A 920 2.49 -3.03 -1.76
CA VAL A 920 1.68 -4.23 -1.54
C VAL A 920 2.62 -5.38 -1.14
N PHE A 921 2.47 -5.89 0.08
CA PHE A 921 3.20 -7.04 0.60
C PHE A 921 2.22 -8.15 0.93
N VAL A 922 2.50 -9.37 0.50
CA VAL A 922 1.68 -10.54 0.78
C VAL A 922 2.55 -11.64 1.34
N SER A 923 2.07 -12.33 2.38
CA SER A 923 2.69 -13.53 2.93
C SER A 923 1.64 -14.52 3.39
N ARG A 924 1.98 -15.80 3.33
CA ARG A 924 1.31 -16.84 4.13
C ARG A 924 1.77 -16.75 5.57
N VAL A 925 0.86 -16.97 6.50
CA VAL A 925 1.13 -16.96 7.93
C VAL A 925 0.50 -18.21 8.55
N ALA A 926 1.26 -18.94 9.35
CA ALA A 926 0.79 -20.14 10.05
C ALA A 926 0.92 -19.95 11.57
N PRO A 927 -0.09 -19.36 12.24
CA PRO A 927 0.00 -18.95 13.64
C PRO A 927 0.37 -20.06 14.64
N SER A 928 -0.05 -21.30 14.36
CA SER A 928 0.24 -22.49 15.15
C SER A 928 1.22 -23.45 14.46
N GLY A 929 1.89 -22.99 13.40
CA GLY A 929 2.67 -23.83 12.49
C GLY A 929 1.79 -24.68 11.55
N GLU A 930 2.42 -25.23 10.50
CA GLU A 930 1.75 -26.06 9.49
C GLU A 930 1.49 -27.49 10.02
N PHE A 931 0.38 -27.70 10.73
CA PHE A 931 0.05 -29.01 11.31
C PHE A 931 -0.73 -29.94 10.37
N ASP A 932 -1.30 -29.41 9.29
CA ASP A 932 -2.10 -30.13 8.29
C ASP A 932 -1.38 -30.29 6.94
N ILE A 933 -0.13 -29.82 6.84
CA ILE A 933 0.73 -29.96 5.67
C ILE A 933 2.01 -30.70 6.07
N LEU A 934 2.48 -31.59 5.20
CA LEU A 934 3.75 -32.27 5.40
C LEU A 934 4.90 -31.31 5.07
N GLY A 935 5.65 -30.91 6.09
CA GLY A 935 6.77 -29.99 5.93
C GLY A 935 7.82 -30.44 4.91
N ARG A 936 8.48 -29.46 4.26
CA ARG A 936 9.49 -29.70 3.21
C ARG A 936 10.69 -30.53 3.70
N GLY A 937 11.02 -30.45 5.00
CA GLY A 937 12.08 -31.24 5.63
C GLY A 937 11.76 -32.74 5.82
N PHE A 938 10.56 -33.21 5.46
CA PHE A 938 10.19 -34.60 5.62
C PHE A 938 11.01 -35.53 4.69
N SER A 939 11.79 -36.45 5.29
CA SER A 939 12.66 -37.37 4.55
C SER A 939 11.88 -38.52 3.91
N LYS A 940 11.27 -38.27 2.75
CA LYS A 940 10.56 -39.27 1.95
C LYS A 940 11.46 -40.47 1.58
N LEU A 941 12.74 -40.22 1.33
CA LEU A 941 13.72 -41.27 0.99
C LEU A 941 13.99 -42.20 2.18
N SER A 942 14.12 -41.67 3.40
CA SER A 942 14.28 -42.50 4.60
C SER A 942 13.07 -43.39 4.84
N LEU A 943 11.86 -42.83 4.68
CA LEU A 943 10.62 -43.59 4.79
C LEU A 943 10.59 -44.76 3.78
N LEU A 944 10.84 -44.48 2.50
CA LEU A 944 10.84 -45.51 1.45
C LEU A 944 11.96 -46.54 1.63
N GLY A 945 13.16 -46.11 2.01
CA GLY A 945 14.27 -47.02 2.31
C GLY A 945 13.91 -47.98 3.44
N THR A 946 13.25 -47.49 4.49
CA THR A 946 12.81 -48.31 5.62
C THR A 946 11.72 -49.31 5.20
N VAL A 947 10.73 -48.87 4.40
CA VAL A 947 9.69 -49.75 3.87
C VAL A 947 10.28 -50.87 3.01
N LEU A 948 11.23 -50.56 2.13
CA LEU A 948 11.90 -51.54 1.29
C LEU A 948 12.77 -52.51 2.11
N ALA A 949 13.49 -52.01 3.12
CA ALA A 949 14.30 -52.85 4.01
C ALA A 949 13.42 -53.83 4.81
N LEU A 950 12.29 -53.37 5.33
CA LEU A 950 11.31 -54.22 6.03
C LEU A 950 10.71 -55.25 5.08
N LEU A 951 10.34 -54.86 3.85
CA LEU A 951 9.82 -55.78 2.85
C LEU A 951 10.83 -56.87 2.49
N ALA A 952 12.09 -56.50 2.23
CA ALA A 952 13.16 -57.46 1.97
C ALA A 952 13.38 -58.39 3.17
N GLY A 953 13.36 -57.85 4.39
CA GLY A 953 13.42 -58.62 5.62
C GLY A 953 12.31 -59.66 5.72
N VAL A 954 11.06 -59.29 5.42
CA VAL A 954 9.91 -60.21 5.40
C VAL A 954 10.04 -61.27 4.32
N LEU A 955 10.47 -60.89 3.11
CA LEU A 955 10.64 -61.82 1.99
C LEU A 955 11.75 -62.85 2.24
N VAL A 956 12.80 -62.49 3.00
CA VAL A 956 13.88 -63.40 3.41
C VAL A 956 13.47 -64.26 4.60
N LEU A 957 12.92 -63.65 5.67
CA LEU A 957 12.60 -64.35 6.91
C LEU A 957 11.37 -65.27 6.76
N GLY A 958 10.37 -64.90 5.95
CA GLY A 958 9.14 -65.67 5.77
C GLY A 958 9.40 -67.12 5.34
N PRO A 959 10.15 -67.37 4.25
CA PRO A 959 10.55 -68.71 3.83
C PRO A 959 11.43 -69.42 4.87
N MET A 960 12.36 -68.72 5.52
CA MET A 960 13.24 -69.29 6.55
C MET A 960 12.45 -69.82 7.75
N VAL A 961 11.49 -69.04 8.24
CA VAL A 961 10.62 -69.42 9.35
C VAL A 961 9.68 -70.55 8.93
N ARG A 962 9.07 -70.49 7.75
CA ARG A 962 8.24 -71.60 7.22
C ARG A 962 9.03 -72.90 7.13
N ARG A 963 10.25 -72.86 6.59
CA ARG A 963 11.14 -74.02 6.52
C ARG A 963 11.48 -74.55 7.92
N LYS A 964 11.83 -73.67 8.87
CA LYS A 964 12.12 -74.05 10.26
C LYS A 964 10.92 -74.71 10.93
N GLN A 965 9.72 -74.15 10.77
CA GLN A 965 8.48 -74.71 11.34
C GLN A 965 8.11 -76.05 10.72
N ILE A 966 8.25 -76.20 9.40
CA ILE A 966 8.03 -77.48 8.70
C ILE A 966 9.00 -78.53 9.26
N ASN A 967 10.30 -78.22 9.33
CA ASN A 967 11.31 -79.15 9.86
C ASN A 967 11.03 -79.57 11.31
N LEU A 968 10.66 -78.63 12.18
CA LEU A 968 10.30 -78.93 13.58
C LEU A 968 9.07 -79.84 13.67
N ARG A 969 8.04 -79.61 12.83
CA ARG A 969 6.86 -80.49 12.77
C ARG A 969 7.20 -81.88 12.26
N TRP A 970 8.11 -81.99 11.31
CA TRP A 970 8.56 -83.29 10.79
C TRP A 970 9.44 -84.05 11.79
N GLN A 971 10.26 -83.35 12.58
CA GLN A 971 11.04 -83.95 13.68
C GLN A 971 10.19 -84.36 14.89
N ALA A 972 9.02 -83.75 15.10
CA ALA A 972 8.11 -84.11 16.18
C ALA A 972 7.26 -85.36 15.88
N ASN A 973 7.23 -85.82 14.63
CA ASN A 973 6.50 -87.01 14.17
C ASN A 973 7.42 -88.21 13.87
N LEU A 974 8.72 -88.06 14.13
CA LEU A 974 9.72 -89.13 14.24
C LEU A 974 10.02 -89.34 15.73
#